data_AF-A0A9W8M4A2-F1
#
_entry.id   AF-A0A9W8M4A2-F1
#
_cell.length_a   1.000
_cell.length_b   1.000
_cell.length_c   1.000
_cell.angle_alpha   90.00
_cell.angle_beta   90.00
_cell.angle_gamma   90.00
#
_symmetry.space_group_name_H-M   'P 1'
#
loop_
_entity.id
_entity.type
_entity.pdbx_description
1 polymer ?
#
loop_
_entity_poly.entity_id
_entity_poly.type
_entity_poly.pdbx_seq_one_letter_code
_entity_poly.pdbx_strand_id
1 'polypeptide(L)'
;MIHQLRIPIYFAKLCAGPVADTAVACLAVLCLLTSKHSWRGMAYKRPITAAASFANVALLLSTTAGSSGRFAASVAAALALSMCSAAGVSHGNLQAYLHIVRALNTAFVPSLLSLPISAASALIHLLVAWQLLSAGTKAHVIRCLHDMFGIRGFALVMLGKRRPFTIEDLRDPTADEDFCRKCKLICHDRTKRTTVTDLLLLEWRTMAYTMVIDTLIQLASNSRRLVFVALLGSVSRSGQELNIFELGLLFAVWQLLVLMMPVRQYFATVKRGLSKRRKALINSKVLAAYALSRRKTDSIWWIQLKAEELVDDSESFMSIISMALAEILNAWVTASKIGWRALVPIVVALVHWLLSRLVANRIRRLCEQNRVYIAPKFQNDFASMLHNIRTIKFYAWEDVFSKEDSSTRSEKYEPPMVWRVLQFSLNLLSHATAEVSTALAITSYITTTETISYLDITLLEYSIRSLTRFTGTVAGLNSKLMRFQTYKAYVQEFLDADSANYIERSSTTGDSAVGLDECIFSWGADTYSLAPITLRIKAGDFVTIVGRIGSGKSSFLSAICGEMPLTSGQGRVQGRIGYVEQKPWIMNATFRDNVLMGADFDEAYFWQVVDACALATDVQLFPSGDLTMIGTNGVNLSGGQKARLALAR
;
A
#
# COMPACT_ATOMS: atom_id res chain seq x y z
N MET A 1 9.07 -27.38 12.67
CA MET A 1 8.89 -26.33 13.70
C MET A 1 7.43 -26.33 14.17
N ILE A 2 7.03 -27.45 14.77
CA ILE A 2 5.73 -27.74 15.35
C ILE A 2 6.05 -27.99 16.83
N HIS A 3 5.78 -27.02 17.70
CA HIS A 3 5.65 -27.15 19.16
C HIS A 3 5.66 -25.73 19.76
N GLN A 4 4.47 -25.13 19.91
CA GLN A 4 4.13 -24.12 20.95
C GLN A 4 2.68 -23.62 20.79
N LEU A 5 1.75 -24.52 20.45
CA LEU A 5 0.32 -24.28 20.59
C LEU A 5 -0.16 -25.01 21.85
N ARG A 6 -0.10 -24.30 22.98
CA ARG A 6 -1.02 -24.55 24.09
C ARG A 6 -1.48 -23.19 24.60
N ILE A 7 -2.80 -23.13 24.82
CA ILE A 7 -3.68 -22.05 25.30
C ILE A 7 -4.68 -21.69 24.17
N PRO A 8 -6.02 -21.71 24.40
CA PRO A 8 -6.74 -21.72 25.68
C PRO A 8 -7.97 -22.66 25.77
N ILE A 9 -8.06 -23.43 26.87
CA ILE A 9 -9.35 -23.78 27.52
C ILE A 9 -9.86 -22.61 28.41
N TYR A 10 -9.15 -21.47 28.43
CA TYR A 10 -9.49 -20.27 29.21
C TYR A 10 -10.34 -19.22 28.47
N PHE A 11 -10.63 -19.38 27.18
CA PHE A 11 -11.39 -18.39 26.40
C PHE A 11 -12.91 -18.43 26.65
N ALA A 12 -13.43 -19.52 27.24
CA ALA A 12 -14.86 -19.69 27.51
C ALA A 12 -15.34 -19.04 28.82
N LYS A 13 -14.45 -18.44 29.62
CA LYS A 13 -14.82 -17.74 30.88
C LYS A 13 -14.60 -16.22 30.85
N LEU A 14 -14.18 -15.65 29.72
CA LEU A 14 -13.93 -14.20 29.57
C LEU A 14 -15.11 -13.42 28.95
N CYS A 15 -16.26 -14.07 28.71
CA CYS A 15 -17.45 -13.42 28.15
C CYS A 15 -18.48 -12.95 29.21
N ALA A 16 -18.04 -12.54 30.40
CA ALA A 16 -18.92 -11.91 31.40
C ALA A 16 -18.18 -10.80 32.18
N GLY A 17 -18.33 -9.53 31.77
CA GLY A 17 -17.88 -8.33 32.50
C GLY A 17 -17.13 -7.27 31.67
N PRO A 18 -17.25 -5.95 31.94
CA PRO A 18 -17.17 -4.93 30.89
C PRO A 18 -15.78 -4.29 30.65
N VAL A 19 -15.25 -4.49 29.44
CA VAL A 19 -14.73 -3.52 28.42
C VAL A 19 -13.84 -2.30 28.85
N ALA A 20 -13.24 -2.25 30.04
CA ALA A 20 -12.37 -1.11 30.45
C ALA A 20 -10.85 -1.38 30.43
N ASP A 21 -10.41 -2.63 30.35
CA ASP A 21 -9.04 -2.99 30.78
C ASP A 21 -7.91 -2.78 29.76
N THR A 22 -8.20 -2.34 28.53
CA THR A 22 -7.19 -2.21 27.47
C THR A 22 -6.82 -0.76 27.09
N ALA A 23 -7.60 0.23 27.54
CA ALA A 23 -7.46 1.63 27.15
C ALA A 23 -6.47 2.43 28.03
N VAL A 24 -6.43 2.13 29.35
CA VAL A 24 -5.56 2.83 30.31
C VAL A 24 -4.09 2.48 30.12
N ALA A 25 -3.81 1.30 29.56
CA ALA A 25 -2.45 0.83 29.30
C ALA A 25 -1.70 1.63 28.22
N CYS A 26 -2.42 2.24 27.27
CA CYS A 26 -1.81 2.92 26.12
C CYS A 26 -1.50 4.41 26.37
N LEU A 27 -2.22 5.08 27.28
CA LEU A 27 -2.00 6.49 27.64
C LEU A 27 -0.90 6.68 28.68
N ALA A 28 -0.72 5.71 29.58
CA ALA A 28 0.34 5.69 30.59
C ALA A 28 1.76 5.72 29.98
N VAL A 29 1.95 5.05 28.85
CA VAL A 29 3.24 4.94 28.14
C VAL A 29 3.58 6.22 27.37
N LEU A 30 2.56 6.98 26.96
CA LEU A 30 2.72 8.13 26.07
C LEU A 30 3.07 9.44 26.80
N CYS A 31 2.61 9.61 28.05
CA CYS A 31 2.95 10.79 28.86
C CYS A 31 4.30 10.69 29.58
N LEU A 32 4.88 9.49 29.71
CA LEU A 32 6.15 9.28 30.42
C LEU A 32 7.38 9.18 29.50
N LEU A 33 7.16 9.10 28.18
CA LEU A 33 8.23 9.07 27.17
C LEU A 33 8.62 10.46 26.64
N THR A 34 7.93 11.53 27.02
CA THR A 34 8.22 12.90 26.56
C THR A 34 9.17 13.69 27.48
N SER A 35 9.58 13.14 28.64
CA SER A 35 10.54 13.81 29.53
C SER A 35 11.75 12.94 29.84
N LYS A 36 12.85 13.11 29.09
CA LYS A 36 14.24 13.02 29.60
C LYS A 36 15.25 13.34 28.50
N HIS A 37 15.47 14.63 28.27
CA HIS A 37 16.74 15.16 27.78
C HIS A 37 17.31 16.11 28.83
N SER A 38 18.59 15.94 29.17
CA SER A 38 19.31 16.48 30.34
C SER A 38 18.77 15.86 31.64
N TRP A 39 19.56 15.31 32.55
CA TRP A 39 20.70 15.87 33.24
C TRP A 39 21.79 14.80 33.43
N ARG A 40 23.03 15.14 33.05
CA ARG A 40 24.25 14.43 33.47
C ARG A 40 24.93 15.27 34.55
N GLY A 41 25.27 14.63 35.67
CA GLY A 41 26.23 15.18 36.63
C GLY A 41 25.58 15.57 37.97
N MET A 42 25.65 14.67 38.94
CA MET A 42 26.19 14.93 40.29
C MET A 42 26.02 13.67 41.13
N ALA A 43 27.14 13.15 41.62
CA ALA A 43 27.18 12.08 42.61
C ALA A 43 26.77 12.66 43.96
N TYR A 44 25.77 12.07 44.62
CA TYR A 44 25.57 12.24 46.06
C TYR A 44 25.30 10.88 46.73
N LYS A 45 26.18 10.52 47.67
CA LYS A 45 26.01 9.39 48.58
C LYS A 45 24.85 9.69 49.54
N ARG A 46 23.96 8.70 49.70
CA ARG A 46 22.84 8.54 50.67
C ARG A 46 21.44 9.06 50.26
N PRO A 47 20.70 8.31 49.42
CA PRO A 47 19.24 8.46 49.26
C PRO A 47 18.40 7.46 50.09
N ILE A 48 19.05 6.56 50.85
CA ILE A 48 18.37 5.39 51.46
C ILE A 48 17.54 5.78 52.68
N THR A 49 17.94 6.80 53.45
CA THR A 49 17.21 7.24 54.63
C THR A 49 15.92 7.98 54.26
N ALA A 50 15.95 8.84 53.25
CA ALA A 50 14.76 9.58 52.80
C ALA A 50 13.68 8.65 52.18
N ALA A 51 14.08 7.68 51.35
CA ALA A 51 13.14 6.74 50.73
C ALA A 51 12.45 5.82 51.76
N ALA A 52 13.16 5.41 52.81
CA ALA A 52 12.59 4.63 53.92
C ALA A 52 11.62 5.48 54.77
N SER A 53 11.95 6.76 55.00
CA SER A 53 11.05 7.71 55.67
C SER A 53 9.75 7.92 54.88
N PHE A 54 9.83 8.08 53.56
CA PHE A 54 8.64 8.24 52.71
C PHE A 54 7.79 6.97 52.61
N ALA A 55 8.40 5.78 52.60
CA ALA A 55 7.67 4.51 52.66
C ALA A 55 6.92 4.34 53.99
N ASN A 56 7.52 4.73 55.11
CA ASN A 56 6.86 4.70 56.42
C ASN A 56 5.73 5.74 56.53
N VAL A 57 5.90 6.93 55.93
CA VAL A 57 4.84 7.96 55.86
C VAL A 57 3.68 7.50 54.94
N ALA A 58 3.97 6.83 53.83
CA ALA A 58 2.96 6.24 52.96
C ALA A 58 2.21 5.07 53.63
N LEU A 59 2.90 4.27 54.45
CA LEU A 59 2.28 3.22 55.26
C LEU A 59 1.35 3.83 56.32
N LEU A 60 1.79 4.88 57.01
CA LEU A 60 0.97 5.62 57.99
C LEU A 60 -0.27 6.25 57.35
N LEU A 61 -0.12 6.89 56.20
CA LEU A 61 -1.24 7.50 55.45
C LEU A 61 -2.22 6.47 54.90
N SER A 62 -1.78 5.24 54.65
CA SER A 62 -2.65 4.15 54.19
C SER A 62 -3.49 3.54 55.30
N THR A 63 -3.04 3.59 56.55
CA THR A 63 -3.73 2.99 57.71
C THR A 63 -4.69 3.97 58.41
N THR A 64 -4.54 5.29 58.24
CA THR A 64 -5.30 6.28 59.00
C THR A 64 -6.27 7.16 58.20
N ALA A 65 -6.43 7.00 56.89
CA ALA A 65 -7.18 7.95 56.07
C ALA A 65 -8.17 7.34 55.04
N GLY A 66 -9.24 8.09 54.75
CA GLY A 66 -10.24 7.81 53.70
C GLY A 66 -9.68 7.88 52.27
N SER A 67 -10.56 7.87 51.26
CA SER A 67 -10.19 7.75 49.82
C SER A 67 -9.11 8.74 49.33
N SER A 68 -9.06 9.95 49.89
CA SER A 68 -8.04 10.97 49.61
C SER A 68 -6.64 10.62 50.15
N GLY A 69 -6.54 9.94 51.30
CA GLY A 69 -5.26 9.51 51.88
C GLY A 69 -4.63 8.34 51.13
N ARG A 70 -5.44 7.46 50.53
CA ARG A 70 -4.96 6.38 49.66
C ARG A 70 -4.41 6.88 48.33
N PHE A 71 -4.93 8.00 47.82
CA PHE A 71 -4.38 8.70 46.65
C PHE A 71 -3.05 9.40 46.98
N ALA A 72 -2.93 10.05 48.15
CA ALA A 72 -1.65 10.62 48.61
C ALA A 72 -0.57 9.54 48.79
N ALA A 73 -0.94 8.35 49.29
CA ALA A 73 -0.04 7.21 49.42
C ALA A 73 0.43 6.64 48.06
N SER A 74 -0.41 6.64 47.03
CA SER A 74 -0.03 6.18 45.69
C SER A 74 0.91 7.16 44.97
N VAL A 75 0.70 8.47 45.16
CA VAL A 75 1.62 9.52 44.68
C VAL A 75 2.97 9.44 45.41
N ALA A 76 2.97 9.23 46.73
CA ALA A 76 4.20 9.05 47.51
C ALA A 76 4.98 7.79 47.10
N ALA A 77 4.29 6.67 46.81
CA ALA A 77 4.90 5.45 46.31
C ALA A 77 5.49 5.60 44.89
N ALA A 78 4.79 6.31 43.99
CA ALA A 78 5.27 6.62 42.65
C ALA A 78 6.51 7.53 42.68
N LEU A 79 6.54 8.52 43.58
CA LEU A 79 7.71 9.37 43.81
C LEU A 79 8.90 8.57 44.37
N ALA A 80 8.67 7.67 45.33
CA ALA A 80 9.71 6.79 45.87
C ALA A 80 10.29 5.83 44.81
N LEU A 81 9.45 5.25 43.94
CA LEU A 81 9.87 4.40 42.81
C LEU A 81 10.67 5.18 41.76
N SER A 82 10.27 6.43 41.47
CA SER A 82 10.99 7.36 40.61
C SER A 82 12.39 7.67 41.16
N MET A 83 12.51 7.97 42.47
CA MET A 83 13.78 8.27 43.13
C MET A 83 14.72 7.05 43.20
N CYS A 84 14.20 5.84 43.39
CA CYS A 84 14.98 4.61 43.30
C CYS A 84 15.53 4.34 41.88
N SER A 85 14.82 4.78 40.82
CA SER A 85 15.31 4.67 39.44
C SER A 85 16.46 5.64 39.11
N ALA A 86 16.52 6.79 39.79
CA ALA A 86 17.59 7.77 39.61
C ALA A 86 18.93 7.31 40.22
N ALA A 87 18.91 6.35 41.15
CA ALA A 87 20.08 5.92 41.91
C ALA A 87 20.91 4.79 41.26
N GLY A 88 20.47 4.20 40.14
CA GLY A 88 21.17 3.09 39.47
C GLY A 88 21.04 1.75 40.21
N VAL A 89 20.51 0.72 39.54
CA VAL A 89 20.07 -0.52 40.20
C VAL A 89 21.11 -1.65 40.05
N SER A 90 21.62 -2.16 41.17
CA SER A 90 22.35 -3.43 41.28
C SER A 90 21.43 -4.55 41.81
N HIS A 91 21.82 -5.82 41.64
CA HIS A 91 20.96 -7.01 41.88
C HIS A 91 20.26 -7.08 43.24
N GLY A 92 20.81 -6.49 44.30
CA GLY A 92 20.19 -6.45 45.65
C GLY A 92 18.89 -5.65 45.72
N ASN A 93 18.64 -4.75 44.76
CA ASN A 93 17.47 -3.87 44.75
C ASN A 93 16.20 -4.52 44.19
N LEU A 94 16.29 -5.69 43.55
CA LEU A 94 15.11 -6.39 42.99
C LEU A 94 14.20 -6.96 44.08
N GLN A 95 14.77 -7.42 45.20
CA GLN A 95 13.99 -7.93 46.33
C GLN A 95 13.26 -6.81 47.09
N ALA A 96 13.91 -5.68 47.32
CA ALA A 96 13.28 -4.49 47.90
C ALA A 96 12.13 -3.99 47.00
N TYR A 97 12.34 -4.02 45.68
CA TYR A 97 11.34 -3.66 44.68
C TYR A 97 10.14 -4.62 44.67
N LEU A 98 10.39 -5.94 44.74
CA LEU A 98 9.34 -6.95 44.84
C LEU A 98 8.56 -6.87 46.15
N HIS A 99 9.21 -6.48 47.26
CA HIS A 99 8.55 -6.23 48.53
C HIS A 99 7.64 -5.00 48.48
N ILE A 100 8.06 -3.91 47.83
CA ILE A 100 7.22 -2.72 47.61
C ILE A 100 6.02 -3.05 46.72
N VAL A 101 6.21 -3.81 45.65
CA VAL A 101 5.11 -4.27 44.77
C VAL A 101 4.13 -5.19 45.52
N ARG A 102 4.62 -6.10 46.37
CA ARG A 102 3.76 -6.96 47.21
C ARG A 102 3.02 -6.16 48.30
N ALA A 103 3.66 -5.16 48.90
CA ALA A 103 3.02 -4.26 49.87
C ALA A 103 1.93 -3.39 49.23
N LEU A 104 2.16 -2.90 48.01
CA LEU A 104 1.14 -2.20 47.22
C LEU A 104 -0.02 -3.13 46.86
N ASN A 105 0.28 -4.36 46.41
CA ASN A 105 -0.76 -5.32 46.04
C ASN A 105 -1.64 -5.68 47.25
N THR A 106 -1.05 -5.88 48.44
CA THR A 106 -1.80 -6.18 49.68
C THR A 106 -2.60 -4.99 50.22
N ALA A 107 -2.11 -3.75 50.04
CA ALA A 107 -2.84 -2.54 50.43
C ALA A 107 -4.06 -2.23 49.53
N PHE A 108 -4.05 -2.67 48.26
CA PHE A 108 -5.09 -2.36 47.28
C PHE A 108 -6.17 -3.45 47.12
N VAL A 109 -5.94 -4.66 47.62
CA VAL A 109 -6.87 -5.81 47.52
C VAL A 109 -8.26 -5.59 48.15
N PRO A 110 -8.45 -4.83 49.25
CA PRO A 110 -9.80 -4.64 49.80
C PRO A 110 -10.68 -3.62 49.03
N SER A 111 -10.14 -2.89 48.06
CA SER A 111 -10.82 -1.76 47.40
C SER A 111 -10.85 -1.87 45.87
N LEU A 112 -11.06 -3.08 45.36
CA LEU A 112 -11.24 -3.40 43.94
C LEU A 112 -12.55 -2.85 43.32
N LEU A 113 -13.38 -2.14 44.09
CA LEU A 113 -14.66 -1.58 43.65
C LEU A 113 -14.60 -0.13 43.14
N SER A 114 -13.46 0.56 43.25
CA SER A 114 -13.30 1.93 42.72
C SER A 114 -12.31 1.97 41.54
N LEU A 115 -12.82 2.27 40.34
CA LEU A 115 -12.10 2.39 39.07
C LEU A 115 -10.82 3.27 39.06
N PRO A 116 -10.68 4.38 39.82
CA PRO A 116 -9.46 5.21 39.77
C PRO A 116 -8.23 4.52 40.35
N ILE A 117 -8.41 3.54 41.25
CA ILE A 117 -7.33 2.82 41.90
C ILE A 117 -6.70 1.77 40.96
N SER A 118 -7.49 1.16 40.07
CA SER A 118 -7.00 0.17 39.10
C SER A 118 -6.16 0.82 37.99
N ALA A 119 -6.52 2.04 37.57
CA ALA A 119 -5.77 2.80 36.58
C ALA A 119 -4.37 3.21 37.06
N ALA A 120 -4.26 3.68 38.30
CA ALA A 120 -2.97 4.01 38.92
C ALA A 120 -2.08 2.77 39.07
N SER A 121 -2.66 1.63 39.46
CA SER A 121 -1.95 0.35 39.52
C SER A 121 -1.44 -0.10 38.15
N ALA A 122 -2.28 -0.04 37.10
CA ALA A 122 -1.88 -0.38 35.74
C ALA A 122 -0.75 0.54 35.21
N LEU A 123 -0.81 1.83 35.53
CA LEU A 123 0.22 2.81 35.16
C LEU A 123 1.57 2.52 35.83
N ILE A 124 1.53 2.12 37.11
CA ILE A 124 2.72 1.66 37.86
C ILE A 124 3.27 0.37 37.23
N HIS A 125 2.42 -0.61 36.89
CA HIS A 125 2.85 -1.84 36.23
C HIS A 125 3.47 -1.60 34.85
N LEU A 126 2.98 -0.63 34.08
CA LEU A 126 3.55 -0.25 32.78
C LEU A 126 4.87 0.50 32.92
N LEU A 127 4.99 1.37 33.92
CA LEU A 127 6.26 2.00 34.27
C LEU A 127 7.30 0.96 34.69
N VAL A 128 6.90 0.00 35.52
CA VAL A 128 7.74 -1.14 35.92
C VAL A 128 8.13 -1.95 34.68
N ALA A 129 7.18 -2.30 33.83
CA ALA A 129 7.43 -3.04 32.60
C ALA A 129 8.38 -2.29 31.65
N TRP A 130 8.18 -0.98 31.48
CA TRP A 130 9.09 -0.12 30.70
C TRP A 130 10.50 -0.15 31.26
N GLN A 131 10.66 -0.05 32.59
CA GLN A 131 11.98 -0.12 33.21
C GLN A 131 12.66 -1.47 32.97
N LEU A 132 11.89 -2.56 32.96
CA LEU A 132 12.37 -3.93 32.71
C LEU A 132 12.70 -4.22 31.23
N LEU A 133 12.27 -3.39 30.27
CA LEU A 133 12.60 -3.58 28.86
C LEU A 133 14.10 -3.34 28.58
N SER A 134 14.66 -4.19 27.71
CA SER A 134 16.04 -4.02 27.21
C SER A 134 16.19 -2.69 26.44
N ALA A 135 17.41 -2.16 26.37
CA ALA A 135 17.71 -0.93 25.62
C ALA A 135 17.31 -1.02 24.13
N GLY A 136 17.51 -2.19 23.51
CA GLY A 136 17.11 -2.44 22.12
C GLY A 136 15.59 -2.41 21.92
N THR A 137 14.84 -3.02 22.84
CA THR A 137 13.37 -3.01 22.80
C THR A 137 12.81 -1.60 23.03
N LYS A 138 13.39 -0.84 23.97
CA LYS A 138 13.05 0.58 24.19
C LYS A 138 13.24 1.41 22.92
N ALA A 139 14.38 1.27 22.24
CA ALA A 139 14.65 1.97 20.99
C ALA A 139 13.71 1.55 19.84
N HIS A 140 13.26 0.29 19.82
CA HIS A 140 12.25 -0.16 18.85
C HIS A 140 10.88 0.48 19.13
N VAL A 141 10.42 0.48 20.39
CA VAL A 141 9.15 1.10 20.77
C VAL A 141 9.14 2.61 20.47
N ILE A 142 10.24 3.32 20.77
CA ILE A 142 10.38 4.75 20.43
C ILE A 142 10.26 4.98 18.92
N ARG A 143 10.88 4.12 18.10
CA ARG A 143 10.75 4.20 16.63
C ARG A 143 9.32 3.98 16.17
N CYS A 144 8.63 2.98 16.71
CA CYS A 144 7.22 2.75 16.40
C CYS A 144 6.35 3.94 16.79
N LEU A 145 6.60 4.57 17.95
CA LEU A 145 5.89 5.79 18.36
C LEU A 145 6.19 6.96 17.40
N HIS A 146 7.44 7.18 17.01
CA HIS A 146 7.79 8.21 16.03
C HIS A 146 7.08 8.01 14.69
N ASP A 147 7.00 6.78 14.20
CA ASP A 147 6.30 6.45 12.98
C ASP A 147 4.77 6.58 13.15
N MET A 148 4.26 6.22 14.33
CA MET A 148 2.84 6.32 14.66
C MET A 148 2.36 7.77 14.65
N PHE A 149 3.11 8.67 15.30
CA PHE A 149 2.82 10.11 15.33
C PHE A 149 3.29 10.87 14.08
N GLY A 150 3.88 10.18 13.11
CA GLY A 150 4.39 10.83 11.89
C GLY A 150 5.48 11.86 12.16
N ILE A 151 6.23 11.74 13.28
CA ILE A 151 7.27 12.69 13.70
C ILE A 151 8.36 12.78 12.63
N ARG A 152 8.65 11.67 11.93
CA ARG A 152 9.58 11.67 10.79
C ARG A 152 9.08 12.51 9.61
N GLY A 153 7.77 12.49 9.35
CA GLY A 153 7.15 13.34 8.33
C GLY A 153 7.18 14.82 8.72
N PHE A 154 7.11 15.14 10.02
CA PHE A 154 7.18 16.51 10.51
C PHE A 154 8.51 17.19 10.15
N ALA A 155 9.63 16.46 10.18
CA ALA A 155 10.92 16.97 9.72
C ALA A 155 10.87 17.39 8.24
N LEU A 156 10.24 16.58 7.38
CA LEU A 156 10.03 16.89 5.97
C LEU A 156 9.15 18.14 5.82
N VAL A 157 8.03 18.22 6.55
CA VAL A 157 7.13 19.41 6.52
C VAL A 157 7.86 20.68 6.96
N MET A 158 8.68 20.61 8.01
CA MET A 158 9.47 21.75 8.47
C MET A 158 10.54 22.17 7.46
N LEU A 159 11.10 21.21 6.72
CA LEU A 159 12.03 21.49 5.63
C LEU A 159 11.30 22.16 4.45
N GLY A 160 10.12 21.67 4.07
CA GLY A 160 9.26 22.25 3.04
C GLY A 160 8.76 23.67 3.34
N LYS A 161 8.62 24.02 4.63
CA LYS A 161 8.32 25.39 5.07
C LYS A 161 9.49 26.35 4.86
N ARG A 162 10.73 25.86 4.89
CA ARG A 162 11.94 26.69 4.76
C ARG A 162 12.38 26.84 3.31
N ARG A 163 12.22 25.79 2.51
CA ARG A 163 12.58 25.77 1.09
C ARG A 163 11.68 24.79 0.32
N PRO A 164 11.47 25.00 -0.99
CA PRO A 164 10.85 23.99 -1.83
C PRO A 164 11.64 22.67 -1.78
N PHE A 165 10.93 21.55 -1.85
CA PHE A 165 11.54 20.23 -1.82
C PHE A 165 12.39 19.97 -3.06
N THR A 166 13.56 19.38 -2.83
CA THR A 166 14.41 18.82 -3.88
C THR A 166 14.34 17.29 -3.86
N ILE A 167 14.72 16.63 -4.96
CA ILE A 167 14.71 15.16 -5.04
C ILE A 167 15.63 14.55 -3.97
N GLU A 168 16.73 15.23 -3.62
CA GLU A 168 17.68 14.82 -2.58
C GLU A 168 17.09 14.80 -1.17
N ASP A 169 16.01 15.56 -0.92
CA ASP A 169 15.32 15.57 0.37
C ASP A 169 14.42 14.32 0.55
N LEU A 170 14.14 13.60 -0.53
CA LEU A 170 13.34 12.37 -0.50
C LEU A 170 14.25 11.20 -0.09
N ARG A 171 13.84 10.46 0.95
CA ARG A 171 14.54 9.23 1.33
C ARG A 171 14.35 8.15 0.28
N ASP A 172 15.45 7.47 -0.05
CA ASP A 172 15.40 6.26 -0.85
C ASP A 172 14.57 5.17 -0.15
N PRO A 173 13.70 4.45 -0.88
CA PRO A 173 12.93 3.33 -0.36
C PRO A 173 13.76 2.08 -0.08
N THR A 174 15.09 2.15 -0.18
CA THR A 174 16.08 1.05 -0.08
C THR A 174 16.15 0.35 1.28
N ALA A 175 15.31 0.73 2.25
CA ALA A 175 15.30 0.17 3.60
C ALA A 175 14.77 -1.28 3.72
N ASP A 176 14.52 -2.00 2.63
CA ASP A 176 14.10 -3.40 2.68
C ASP A 176 14.83 -4.24 1.61
N GLU A 177 16.14 -4.41 1.79
CA GLU A 177 16.97 -5.31 0.97
C GLU A 177 16.39 -6.73 0.90
N ASP A 178 15.71 -7.19 1.96
CA ASP A 178 15.02 -8.48 2.01
C ASP A 178 13.85 -8.55 1.03
N PHE A 179 13.08 -7.46 0.88
CA PHE A 179 12.03 -7.37 -0.13
C PHE A 179 12.63 -7.39 -1.55
N CYS A 180 13.67 -6.61 -1.81
CA CYS A 180 14.38 -6.63 -3.09
C CYS A 180 14.96 -8.02 -3.40
N ARG A 181 15.49 -8.72 -2.40
CA ARG A 181 16.02 -10.09 -2.52
C ARG A 181 14.91 -11.10 -2.84
N LYS A 182 13.74 -11.01 -2.18
CA LYS A 182 12.58 -11.85 -2.48
C LYS A 182 12.02 -11.60 -3.88
N CYS A 183 11.91 -10.34 -4.31
CA CYS A 183 11.55 -10.01 -5.68
C CYS A 183 12.54 -10.61 -6.68
N LYS A 184 13.85 -10.49 -6.42
CA LYS A 184 14.90 -11.10 -7.26
C LYS A 184 14.74 -12.63 -7.33
N LEU A 185 14.47 -13.31 -6.21
CA LEU A 185 14.24 -14.77 -6.17
C LEU A 185 13.01 -15.20 -6.99
N ILE A 186 11.89 -14.49 -6.87
CA ILE A 186 10.65 -14.77 -7.63
C ILE A 186 10.84 -14.45 -9.12
N CYS A 187 11.66 -13.44 -9.44
CA CYS A 187 12.09 -13.15 -10.81
C CYS A 187 13.09 -14.19 -11.36
N HIS A 188 13.82 -14.89 -10.48
CA HIS A 188 14.86 -15.84 -10.89
C HIS A 188 14.30 -17.23 -11.23
N ASP A 189 13.16 -17.61 -10.64
CA ASP A 189 12.41 -18.82 -11.03
C ASP A 189 11.64 -18.53 -12.33
N ARG A 190 12.41 -18.43 -13.43
CA ARG A 190 11.98 -17.98 -14.77
C ARG A 190 11.14 -19.01 -15.53
N THR A 191 11.08 -20.26 -15.05
CA THR A 191 10.53 -21.41 -15.78
C THR A 191 9.17 -21.89 -15.24
N LYS A 192 8.76 -21.49 -14.04
CA LYS A 192 7.45 -21.89 -13.51
C LYS A 192 6.35 -20.98 -14.06
N ARG A 193 5.34 -21.59 -14.70
CA ARG A 193 4.03 -20.96 -14.94
C ARG A 193 3.46 -20.54 -13.59
N THR A 194 3.51 -19.25 -13.28
CA THR A 194 2.93 -18.69 -12.06
C THR A 194 1.58 -18.09 -12.39
N THR A 195 0.53 -18.51 -11.68
CA THR A 195 -0.77 -17.87 -11.86
C THR A 195 -0.78 -16.51 -11.17
N VAL A 196 -1.58 -15.57 -11.69
CA VAL A 196 -1.84 -14.27 -11.05
C VAL A 196 -2.36 -14.47 -9.62
N THR A 197 -3.10 -15.54 -9.38
CA THR A 197 -3.56 -15.95 -8.05
C THR A 197 -2.41 -16.27 -7.10
N ASP A 198 -1.37 -16.97 -7.56
CA ASP A 198 -0.22 -17.29 -6.72
C ASP A 198 0.56 -16.02 -6.32
N LEU A 199 0.67 -15.07 -7.26
CA LEU A 199 1.32 -13.77 -7.01
C LEU A 199 0.55 -12.95 -5.96
N LEU A 200 -0.78 -12.94 -6.02
CA LEU A 200 -1.62 -12.27 -5.03
C LEU A 200 -1.60 -12.99 -3.67
N LEU A 201 -1.51 -14.32 -3.66
CA LEU A 201 -1.47 -15.13 -2.44
C LEU A 201 -0.11 -15.12 -1.74
N LEU A 202 0.97 -14.71 -2.41
CA LEU A 202 2.32 -14.72 -1.85
C LEU A 202 2.45 -13.91 -0.54
N GLU A 203 1.60 -12.89 -0.37
CA GLU A 203 1.52 -12.04 0.82
C GLU A 203 0.17 -12.16 1.58
N TRP A 204 -0.56 -13.27 1.42
CA TRP A 204 -1.89 -13.43 2.04
C TRP A 204 -1.85 -13.28 3.57
N ARG A 205 -0.78 -13.74 4.23
CA ARG A 205 -0.61 -13.64 5.68
C ARG A 205 -0.58 -12.18 6.14
N THR A 206 0.23 -11.35 5.47
CA THR A 206 0.30 -9.91 5.76
C THR A 206 -1.03 -9.21 5.49
N MET A 207 -1.75 -9.61 4.43
CA MET A 207 -3.10 -9.07 4.16
C MET A 207 -4.09 -9.45 5.27
N ALA A 208 -4.07 -10.71 5.72
CA ALA A 208 -4.91 -11.18 6.83
C ALA A 208 -4.60 -10.43 8.13
N TYR A 209 -3.33 -10.22 8.48
CA TYR A 209 -2.96 -9.41 9.64
C TYR A 209 -3.48 -7.97 9.54
N THR A 210 -3.31 -7.31 8.38
CA THR A 210 -3.84 -5.96 8.20
C THR A 210 -5.36 -5.89 8.26
N MET A 211 -6.05 -6.94 7.78
CA MET A 211 -7.50 -7.04 7.86
C MET A 211 -7.98 -7.15 9.31
N VAL A 212 -7.40 -8.06 10.09
CA VAL A 212 -7.74 -8.24 11.51
C VAL A 212 -7.53 -6.94 12.29
N ILE A 213 -6.39 -6.28 12.08
CA ILE A 213 -6.09 -5.01 12.75
C ILE A 213 -7.07 -3.91 12.33
N ASP A 214 -7.38 -3.81 11.03
CA ASP A 214 -8.37 -2.85 10.53
C ASP A 214 -9.76 -3.11 11.15
N THR A 215 -10.16 -4.38 11.30
CA THR A 215 -11.41 -4.75 11.98
C THR A 215 -11.38 -4.30 13.43
N LEU A 216 -10.29 -4.56 14.16
CA LEU A 216 -10.13 -4.12 15.55
C LEU A 216 -10.20 -2.60 15.71
N ILE A 217 -9.58 -1.84 14.79
CA ILE A 217 -9.63 -0.37 14.78
C ILE A 217 -11.06 0.13 14.54
N GLN A 218 -11.79 -0.50 13.62
CA GLN A 218 -13.18 -0.16 13.34
C GLN A 218 -14.09 -0.48 14.53
N LEU A 219 -13.93 -1.66 15.14
CA LEU A 219 -14.63 -2.06 16.35
C LEU A 219 -14.37 -1.11 17.51
N ALA A 220 -13.12 -0.73 17.71
CA ALA A 220 -12.75 0.28 18.69
C ALA A 220 -13.48 1.61 18.41
N SER A 221 -13.43 2.11 17.17
CA SER A 221 -14.16 3.34 16.83
C SER A 221 -15.67 3.27 17.12
N ASN A 222 -16.28 2.09 17.10
CA ASN A 222 -17.69 1.88 17.41
C ASN A 222 -17.94 1.79 18.93
N SER A 223 -17.07 1.16 19.72
CA SER A 223 -17.22 1.06 21.18
C SER A 223 -17.16 2.41 21.88
N ARG A 224 -16.45 3.40 21.32
CA ARG A 224 -16.52 4.80 21.78
C ARG A 224 -17.96 5.30 21.94
N ARG A 225 -18.82 4.92 21.00
CA ARG A 225 -20.21 5.39 20.93
C ARG A 225 -21.02 4.83 22.08
N LEU A 226 -20.76 3.59 22.49
CA LEU A 226 -21.37 2.95 23.67
C LEU A 226 -20.98 3.66 24.97
N VAL A 227 -19.72 4.10 25.09
CA VAL A 227 -19.24 4.87 26.25
C VAL A 227 -19.90 6.24 26.33
N PHE A 228 -20.02 6.94 25.19
CA PHE A 228 -20.69 8.24 25.12
C PHE A 228 -22.16 8.16 25.56
N VAL A 229 -22.81 7.11 25.08
CA VAL A 229 -24.17 6.73 25.44
C VAL A 229 -24.24 6.50 26.95
N ALA A 230 -23.44 5.60 27.52
CA ALA A 230 -23.43 5.36 28.97
C ALA A 230 -23.21 6.64 29.80
N LEU A 231 -22.36 7.55 29.33
CA LEU A 231 -22.15 8.88 29.92
C LEU A 231 -23.44 9.72 29.90
N LEU A 232 -24.10 9.85 28.76
CA LEU A 232 -25.39 10.56 28.65
C LEU A 232 -26.46 9.97 29.59
N GLY A 233 -26.51 8.64 29.69
CA GLY A 233 -27.42 7.94 30.61
C GLY A 233 -27.16 8.27 32.08
N SER A 234 -25.88 8.43 32.47
CA SER A 234 -25.51 8.83 33.84
C SER A 234 -25.85 10.28 34.16
N VAL A 235 -25.75 11.18 33.19
CA VAL A 235 -26.14 12.60 33.34
C VAL A 235 -27.65 12.75 33.46
N SER A 236 -28.43 11.95 32.73
CA SER A 236 -29.89 12.00 32.75
C SER A 236 -30.51 11.45 34.05
N ARG A 237 -29.81 10.62 34.81
CA ARG A 237 -30.30 10.04 36.08
C ARG A 237 -29.73 10.86 37.24
N SER A 238 -30.45 11.89 37.67
CA SER A 238 -30.11 12.69 38.85
C SER A 238 -30.07 11.81 40.12
N GLY A 239 -28.88 11.58 40.68
CA GLY A 239 -28.75 10.89 41.97
C GLY A 239 -27.45 10.10 42.24
N GLN A 240 -26.59 9.87 41.24
CA GLN A 240 -25.28 9.22 41.45
C GLN A 240 -24.12 10.09 40.95
N GLU A 241 -23.65 11.00 41.81
CA GLU A 241 -22.54 11.92 41.48
C GLU A 241 -21.21 11.20 41.21
N LEU A 242 -20.97 10.02 41.80
CA LEU A 242 -19.67 9.34 41.70
C LEU A 242 -19.36 8.73 40.32
N ASN A 243 -20.36 8.45 39.47
CA ASN A 243 -20.13 7.76 38.19
C ASN A 243 -19.85 8.69 37.00
N ILE A 244 -20.29 9.96 37.07
CA ILE A 244 -20.21 10.88 35.91
C ILE A 244 -18.75 11.29 35.63
N PHE A 245 -17.96 11.53 36.67
CA PHE A 245 -16.55 11.88 36.51
C PHE A 245 -15.73 10.71 35.94
N GLU A 246 -15.98 9.48 36.40
CA GLU A 246 -15.30 8.28 35.90
C GLU A 246 -15.68 7.94 34.46
N LEU A 247 -16.98 8.02 34.11
CA LEU A 247 -17.46 7.85 32.73
C LEU A 247 -16.99 8.99 31.82
N GLY A 248 -16.91 10.22 32.33
CA GLY A 248 -16.40 11.38 31.61
C GLY A 248 -14.91 11.26 31.33
N LEU A 249 -14.13 10.81 32.31
CA LEU A 249 -12.72 10.49 32.16
C LEU A 249 -12.53 9.32 31.18
N LEU A 250 -13.34 8.27 31.29
CA LEU A 250 -13.33 7.13 30.36
C LEU A 250 -13.66 7.59 28.93
N PHE A 251 -14.67 8.43 28.75
CA PHE A 251 -15.02 9.01 27.45
C PHE A 251 -13.92 9.93 26.92
N ALA A 252 -13.30 10.77 27.75
CA ALA A 252 -12.18 11.63 27.36
C ALA A 252 -10.94 10.82 26.98
N VAL A 253 -10.63 9.76 27.73
CA VAL A 253 -9.59 8.77 27.43
C VAL A 253 -9.88 8.05 26.12
N TRP A 254 -11.13 7.62 25.92
CA TRP A 254 -11.59 7.00 24.68
C TRP A 254 -11.54 7.96 23.49
N GLN A 255 -11.96 9.21 23.71
CA GLN A 255 -11.93 10.26 22.72
C GLN A 255 -10.48 10.60 22.38
N LEU A 256 -9.56 10.63 23.35
CA LEU A 256 -8.12 10.74 23.11
C LEU A 256 -7.60 9.53 22.32
N LEU A 257 -7.95 8.30 22.66
CA LEU A 257 -7.53 7.08 21.95
C LEU A 257 -8.11 6.96 20.54
N VAL A 258 -9.30 7.53 20.27
CA VAL A 258 -9.89 7.59 18.92
C VAL A 258 -9.42 8.81 18.14
N LEU A 259 -9.16 9.93 18.82
CA LEU A 259 -8.43 11.09 18.31
C LEU A 259 -6.94 10.75 18.06
N MET A 260 -6.45 9.60 18.54
CA MET A 260 -5.20 8.98 18.05
C MET A 260 -5.38 8.45 16.62
N MET A 261 -5.85 9.32 15.71
CA MET A 261 -5.51 9.39 14.30
C MET A 261 -4.14 8.75 13.97
N PRO A 262 -3.06 8.97 14.76
CA PRO A 262 -1.79 8.27 14.63
C PRO A 262 -1.88 6.75 14.38
N VAL A 263 -2.66 5.98 15.13
CA VAL A 263 -2.71 4.51 14.93
C VAL A 263 -3.34 4.16 13.58
N ARG A 264 -4.49 4.78 13.25
CA ARG A 264 -5.18 4.54 11.97
C ARG A 264 -4.35 5.04 10.78
N GLN A 265 -3.69 6.19 10.93
CA GLN A 265 -2.82 6.78 9.91
C GLN A 265 -1.53 5.96 9.74
N TYR A 266 -0.95 5.45 10.82
CA TYR A 266 0.19 4.55 10.81
C TYR A 266 -0.15 3.26 10.08
N PHE A 267 -1.25 2.59 10.44
CA PHE A 267 -1.68 1.38 9.75
C PHE A 267 -2.06 1.65 8.30
N ALA A 268 -2.66 2.80 7.98
CA ALA A 268 -2.90 3.20 6.60
C ALA A 268 -1.57 3.38 5.83
N THR A 269 -0.53 3.89 6.48
CA THR A 269 0.82 4.06 5.89
C THR A 269 1.49 2.70 5.67
N VAL A 270 1.41 1.79 6.65
CA VAL A 270 1.87 0.41 6.52
C VAL A 270 1.14 -0.30 5.38
N LYS A 271 -0.20 -0.17 5.29
CA LYS A 271 -1.01 -0.75 4.21
C LYS A 271 -0.59 -0.22 2.84
N ARG A 272 -0.37 1.09 2.71
CA ARG A 272 0.16 1.70 1.48
C ARG A 272 1.57 1.20 1.12
N GLY A 273 2.44 1.02 2.12
CA GLY A 273 3.78 0.44 1.92
C GLY A 273 3.72 -0.99 1.39
N LEU A 274 2.88 -1.84 2.00
CA LEU A 274 2.62 -3.21 1.54
C LEU A 274 1.99 -3.24 0.13
N SER A 275 1.07 -2.31 -0.16
CA SER A 275 0.48 -2.16 -1.49
C SER A 275 1.53 -1.90 -2.57
N LYS A 276 2.40 -0.91 -2.34
CA LYS A 276 3.51 -0.57 -3.26
C LYS A 276 4.44 -1.75 -3.50
N ARG A 277 4.73 -2.53 -2.47
CA ARG A 277 5.53 -3.77 -2.57
C ARG A 277 4.88 -4.77 -3.51
N ARG A 278 3.61 -5.11 -3.32
CA ARG A 278 2.89 -6.02 -4.20
C ARG A 278 2.84 -5.54 -5.65
N LYS A 279 2.58 -4.24 -5.86
CA LYS A 279 2.62 -3.62 -7.20
C LYS A 279 3.97 -3.81 -7.87
N ALA A 280 5.06 -3.50 -7.16
CA ALA A 280 6.42 -3.71 -7.65
C ALA A 280 6.71 -5.18 -7.99
N LEU A 281 6.27 -6.12 -7.16
CA LEU A 281 6.44 -7.55 -7.40
C LEU A 281 5.71 -8.01 -8.67
N ILE A 282 4.44 -7.68 -8.82
CA ILE A 282 3.66 -8.07 -10.01
C ILE A 282 4.26 -7.40 -11.26
N ASN A 283 4.58 -6.11 -11.21
CA ASN A 283 5.21 -5.41 -12.34
C ASN A 283 6.56 -6.02 -12.73
N SER A 284 7.37 -6.46 -11.76
CA SER A 284 8.65 -7.12 -12.04
C SER A 284 8.46 -8.45 -12.77
N LYS A 285 7.43 -9.24 -12.41
CA LYS A 285 7.09 -10.48 -13.10
C LYS A 285 6.51 -10.23 -14.49
N VAL A 286 5.65 -9.21 -14.65
CA VAL A 286 5.14 -8.77 -15.96
C VAL A 286 6.28 -8.35 -16.88
N LEU A 287 7.25 -7.58 -16.38
CA LEU A 287 8.45 -7.20 -17.15
C LEU A 287 9.31 -8.40 -17.52
N ALA A 288 9.50 -9.35 -16.60
CA ALA A 288 10.24 -10.58 -16.88
C ALA A 288 9.53 -11.45 -17.94
N ALA A 289 8.20 -11.59 -17.85
CA ALA A 289 7.40 -12.28 -18.84
C ALA A 289 7.41 -11.56 -20.19
N TYR A 290 7.39 -10.23 -20.20
CA TYR A 290 7.55 -9.45 -21.42
C TYR A 290 8.88 -9.72 -22.10
N ALA A 291 9.99 -9.64 -21.35
CA ALA A 291 11.32 -9.92 -21.85
C ALA A 291 11.47 -11.35 -22.42
N LEU A 292 10.74 -12.32 -21.85
CA LEU A 292 10.72 -13.71 -22.33
C LEU A 292 9.80 -13.93 -23.53
N SER A 293 8.63 -13.30 -23.54
CA SER A 293 7.61 -13.50 -24.58
C SER A 293 8.05 -12.98 -25.94
N ARG A 294 9.03 -12.04 -25.99
CA ARG A 294 9.53 -11.37 -27.21
C ARG A 294 8.40 -10.85 -28.13
N ARG A 295 7.20 -10.63 -27.59
CA ARG A 295 6.04 -10.14 -28.35
C ARG A 295 6.16 -8.64 -28.53
N LYS A 296 5.95 -8.17 -29.77
CA LYS A 296 5.54 -6.79 -30.01
C LYS A 296 4.10 -6.63 -29.55
N THR A 297 3.90 -6.31 -28.27
CA THR A 297 2.65 -5.73 -27.79
C THR A 297 2.83 -4.22 -27.74
N ASP A 298 1.87 -3.48 -28.30
CA ASP A 298 1.95 -2.02 -28.45
C ASP A 298 1.99 -1.25 -27.11
N SER A 299 1.89 -1.92 -25.96
CA SER A 299 1.82 -1.24 -24.66
C SER A 299 1.99 -2.12 -23.43
N ILE A 300 3.24 -2.41 -23.08
CA ILE A 300 3.61 -2.95 -21.75
C ILE A 300 2.99 -2.12 -20.62
N TRP A 301 2.96 -0.79 -20.81
CA TRP A 301 2.40 0.15 -19.86
C TRP A 301 0.95 -0.17 -19.47
N TRP A 302 0.11 -0.57 -20.42
CA TRP A 302 -1.28 -0.95 -20.13
C TRP A 302 -1.37 -2.23 -19.29
N ILE A 303 -0.47 -3.19 -19.53
CA ILE A 303 -0.41 -4.43 -18.75
C ILE A 303 0.03 -4.12 -17.32
N GLN A 304 1.08 -3.30 -17.15
CA GLN A 304 1.55 -2.86 -15.83
C GLN A 304 0.46 -2.08 -15.08
N LEU A 305 -0.19 -1.12 -15.73
CA LEU A 305 -1.28 -0.35 -15.12
C LEU A 305 -2.41 -1.26 -14.64
N LYS A 306 -2.86 -2.21 -15.47
CA LYS A 306 -3.89 -3.19 -15.09
C LYS A 306 -3.43 -4.09 -13.94
N ALA A 307 -2.15 -4.48 -13.91
CA ALA A 307 -1.58 -5.25 -12.82
C ALA A 307 -1.57 -4.47 -11.49
N GLU A 308 -1.29 -3.16 -11.53
CA GLU A 308 -1.39 -2.29 -10.37
C GLU A 308 -2.83 -2.10 -9.88
N GLU A 309 -3.77 -1.88 -10.81
CA GLU A 309 -5.20 -1.77 -10.48
C GLU A 309 -5.74 -3.08 -9.89
N LEU A 310 -5.23 -4.24 -10.31
CA LEU A 310 -5.56 -5.54 -9.74
C LEU A 310 -5.19 -5.63 -8.25
N VAL A 311 -4.02 -5.12 -7.87
CA VAL A 311 -3.59 -5.06 -6.46
C VAL A 311 -4.51 -4.15 -5.66
N ASP A 312 -4.86 -2.98 -6.20
CA ASP A 312 -5.74 -2.01 -5.53
C ASP A 312 -7.15 -2.56 -5.29
N ASP A 313 -7.71 -3.27 -6.28
CA ASP A 313 -9.01 -3.94 -6.15
C ASP A 313 -8.94 -5.08 -5.13
N SER A 314 -7.84 -5.85 -5.07
CA SER A 314 -7.65 -6.89 -4.06
C SER A 314 -7.66 -6.34 -2.62
N GLU A 315 -7.05 -5.18 -2.39
CA GLU A 315 -7.03 -4.52 -1.08
C GLU A 315 -8.38 -3.94 -0.69
N SER A 316 -9.13 -3.46 -1.69
CA SER A 316 -10.50 -3.02 -1.49
C SER A 316 -11.37 -4.17 -0.96
N PHE A 317 -11.23 -5.39 -1.50
CA PHE A 317 -11.98 -6.55 -1.02
C PHE A 317 -11.67 -6.88 0.45
N MET A 318 -10.40 -6.87 0.85
CA MET A 318 -10.02 -7.10 2.25
C MET A 318 -10.60 -6.04 3.19
N SER A 319 -10.65 -4.77 2.74
CA SER A 319 -11.26 -3.69 3.50
C SER A 319 -12.77 -3.89 3.67
N ILE A 320 -13.45 -4.40 2.63
CA ILE A 320 -14.89 -4.69 2.67
C ILE A 320 -15.18 -5.84 3.63
N ILE A 321 -14.35 -6.90 3.64
CA ILE A 321 -14.48 -8.01 4.59
C ILE A 321 -14.31 -7.51 6.04
N SER A 322 -13.27 -6.70 6.29
CA SER A 322 -13.05 -6.07 7.60
C SER A 322 -14.27 -5.26 8.06
N MET A 323 -14.86 -4.48 7.15
CA MET A 323 -16.05 -3.68 7.44
C MET A 323 -17.29 -4.55 7.69
N ALA A 324 -17.46 -5.63 6.93
CA ALA A 324 -18.55 -6.59 7.16
C ALA A 324 -18.47 -7.21 8.56
N LEU A 325 -17.27 -7.61 9.01
CA LEU A 325 -17.06 -8.15 10.35
C LEU A 325 -17.40 -7.12 11.44
N ALA A 326 -17.01 -5.86 11.25
CA ALA A 326 -17.35 -4.79 12.19
C ALA A 326 -18.87 -4.51 12.24
N GLU A 327 -19.55 -4.54 11.09
CA GLU A 327 -21.00 -4.30 11.03
C GLU A 327 -21.82 -5.45 11.62
N ILE A 328 -21.35 -6.69 11.54
CA ILE A 328 -21.99 -7.83 12.21
C ILE A 328 -22.06 -7.57 13.73
N LEU A 329 -20.97 -7.08 14.33
CA LEU A 329 -20.99 -6.74 15.75
C LEU A 329 -21.92 -5.55 16.04
N ASN A 330 -21.90 -4.50 15.19
CA ASN A 330 -22.82 -3.37 15.35
C ASN A 330 -24.29 -3.79 15.30
N ALA A 331 -24.64 -4.65 14.34
CA ALA A 331 -25.99 -5.19 14.20
C ALA A 331 -26.37 -6.03 15.44
N TRP A 332 -25.45 -6.85 15.94
CA TRP A 332 -25.65 -7.64 17.16
C TRP A 332 -25.88 -6.76 18.39
N VAL A 333 -25.06 -5.71 18.60
CA VAL A 333 -25.24 -4.76 19.71
C VAL A 333 -26.59 -4.05 19.61
N THR A 334 -26.99 -3.63 18.40
CA THR A 334 -28.27 -2.95 18.16
C THR A 334 -29.46 -3.90 18.45
N ALA A 335 -29.37 -5.15 17.99
CA ALA A 335 -30.37 -6.18 18.25
C ALA A 335 -30.49 -6.52 19.74
N SER A 336 -29.38 -6.52 20.48
CA SER A 336 -29.38 -6.79 21.93
C SER A 336 -30.11 -5.71 22.75
N LYS A 337 -30.20 -4.48 22.24
CA LYS A 337 -30.83 -3.35 22.95
C LYS A 337 -32.27 -3.11 22.55
N ILE A 338 -32.56 -3.20 21.26
CA ILE A 338 -33.85 -2.77 20.67
C ILE A 338 -34.70 -3.99 20.22
N GLY A 339 -34.13 -5.20 20.34
CA GLY A 339 -34.78 -6.46 19.99
C GLY A 339 -35.01 -6.59 18.48
N TRP A 340 -36.15 -7.15 18.09
CA TRP A 340 -36.53 -7.40 16.69
C TRP A 340 -36.57 -6.13 15.82
N ARG A 341 -36.74 -4.95 16.43
CA ARG A 341 -36.80 -3.66 15.72
C ARG A 341 -35.47 -3.28 15.06
N ALA A 342 -34.36 -3.91 15.45
CA ALA A 342 -33.09 -3.82 14.72
C ALA A 342 -33.18 -4.34 13.27
N LEU A 343 -34.26 -5.05 12.91
CA LEU A 343 -34.53 -5.46 11.53
C LEU A 343 -34.91 -4.28 10.62
N VAL A 344 -35.55 -3.23 11.14
CA VAL A 344 -35.97 -2.05 10.35
C VAL A 344 -34.79 -1.47 9.55
N PRO A 345 -33.65 -1.13 10.17
CA PRO A 345 -32.52 -0.61 9.41
C PRO A 345 -31.83 -1.63 8.52
N ILE A 346 -31.87 -2.92 8.85
CA ILE A 346 -31.34 -3.97 7.98
C ILE A 346 -32.17 -4.05 6.70
N VAL A 347 -33.50 -3.98 6.82
CA VAL A 347 -34.43 -3.99 5.68
C VAL A 347 -34.27 -2.73 4.83
N VAL A 348 -34.22 -1.54 5.43
CA VAL A 348 -34.01 -0.29 4.68
C VAL A 348 -32.65 -0.29 3.99
N ALA A 349 -31.59 -0.78 4.65
CA ALA A 349 -30.27 -0.91 4.05
C ALA A 349 -30.24 -1.92 2.89
N LEU A 350 -31.00 -3.03 2.98
CA LEU A 350 -31.16 -4.00 1.89
C LEU A 350 -31.88 -3.39 0.68
N VAL A 351 -32.95 -2.61 0.91
CA VAL A 351 -33.66 -1.86 -0.14
C VAL A 351 -32.73 -0.85 -0.80
N HIS A 352 -31.98 -0.09 0.00
CA HIS A 352 -30.97 0.86 -0.52
C HIS A 352 -29.91 0.15 -1.35
N TRP A 353 -29.41 -1.01 -0.92
CA TRP A 353 -28.47 -1.82 -1.66
C TRP A 353 -29.04 -2.27 -3.01
N LEU A 354 -30.29 -2.72 -3.05
CA LEU A 354 -30.96 -3.15 -4.28
C LEU A 354 -31.11 -1.99 -5.28
N LEU A 355 -31.59 -0.83 -4.80
CA LEU A 355 -31.68 0.40 -5.59
C LEU A 355 -30.30 0.83 -6.11
N SER A 356 -29.31 0.85 -5.23
CA SER A 356 -27.95 1.25 -5.57
C SER A 356 -27.32 0.31 -6.59
N ARG A 357 -27.62 -0.99 -6.53
CA ARG A 357 -27.15 -1.98 -7.50
C ARG A 357 -27.75 -1.77 -8.90
N LEU A 358 -29.03 -1.45 -9.01
CA LEU A 358 -29.69 -1.18 -10.29
C LEU A 358 -29.06 0.04 -10.98
N VAL A 359 -28.88 1.11 -10.21
CA VAL A 359 -28.25 2.34 -10.70
C VAL A 359 -26.78 2.10 -11.06
N ALA A 360 -26.03 1.39 -10.21
CA ALA A 360 -24.64 1.02 -10.48
C ALA A 360 -24.48 0.20 -11.76
N ASN A 361 -25.41 -0.71 -12.06
CA ASN A 361 -25.41 -1.46 -13.32
C ASN A 361 -25.67 -0.57 -14.54
N ARG A 362 -26.53 0.45 -14.43
CA ARG A 362 -26.77 1.42 -15.50
C ARG A 362 -25.56 2.32 -15.72
N ILE A 363 -24.98 2.83 -14.63
CA ILE A 363 -23.69 3.55 -14.63
C ILE A 363 -22.62 2.71 -15.34
N ARG A 364 -22.52 1.42 -14.99
CA ARG A 364 -21.52 0.52 -15.57
C ARG A 364 -21.63 0.44 -17.08
N ARG A 365 -22.82 0.21 -17.63
CA ARG A 365 -23.02 0.10 -19.09
C ARG A 365 -22.58 1.37 -19.83
N LEU A 366 -22.88 2.54 -19.25
CA LEU A 366 -22.44 3.83 -19.79
C LEU A 366 -20.91 4.01 -19.67
N CYS A 367 -20.31 3.55 -18.57
CA CYS A 367 -18.86 3.65 -18.34
C CYS A 367 -18.04 2.65 -19.18
N GLU A 368 -18.53 1.44 -19.41
CA GLU A 368 -17.80 0.39 -20.14
C GLU A 368 -17.51 0.84 -21.58
N GLN A 369 -18.47 1.47 -22.24
CA GLN A 369 -18.31 2.01 -23.58
C GLN A 369 -17.25 3.12 -23.63
N ASN A 370 -17.28 4.06 -22.68
CA ASN A 370 -16.32 5.17 -22.63
C ASN A 370 -14.91 4.74 -22.17
N ARG A 371 -14.80 3.81 -21.22
CA ARG A 371 -13.52 3.48 -20.60
C ARG A 371 -12.73 2.41 -21.34
N VAL A 372 -13.42 1.46 -22.00
CA VAL A 372 -12.77 0.34 -22.69
C VAL A 372 -12.32 0.73 -24.09
N TYR A 373 -13.11 1.54 -24.80
CA TYR A 373 -12.84 1.85 -26.21
C TYR A 373 -12.36 3.27 -26.45
N ILE A 374 -12.89 4.25 -25.72
CA ILE A 374 -12.69 5.66 -26.05
C ILE A 374 -11.44 6.22 -25.37
N ALA A 375 -11.27 6.05 -24.06
CA ALA A 375 -10.10 6.58 -23.34
C ALA A 375 -8.74 6.03 -23.83
N PRO A 376 -8.57 4.72 -24.11
CA PRO A 376 -7.31 4.20 -24.63
C PRO A 376 -7.01 4.69 -26.04
N LYS A 377 -8.05 4.79 -26.89
CA LYS A 377 -7.92 5.32 -28.25
C LYS A 377 -7.39 6.75 -28.23
N PHE A 378 -7.98 7.63 -27.40
CA PHE A 378 -7.48 9.00 -27.25
C PHE A 378 -6.06 9.07 -26.73
N GLN A 379 -5.71 8.30 -25.70
CA GLN A 379 -4.34 8.30 -25.20
C GLN A 379 -3.34 7.87 -26.27
N ASN A 380 -3.69 6.87 -27.08
CA ASN A 380 -2.85 6.42 -28.20
C ASN A 380 -2.79 7.46 -29.33
N ASP A 381 -3.92 8.05 -29.73
CA ASP A 381 -4.00 9.08 -30.77
C ASP A 381 -3.21 10.34 -30.34
N PHE A 382 -3.39 10.78 -29.10
CA PHE A 382 -2.68 11.90 -28.50
C PHE A 382 -1.17 11.64 -28.38
N ALA A 383 -0.77 10.45 -27.92
CA ALA A 383 0.64 10.06 -27.88
C ALA A 383 1.26 10.04 -29.28
N SER A 384 0.52 9.55 -30.28
CA SER A 384 0.94 9.54 -31.69
C SER A 384 1.06 10.95 -32.26
N MET A 385 0.15 11.85 -31.90
CA MET A 385 0.19 13.26 -32.26
C MET A 385 1.42 13.95 -31.64
N LEU A 386 1.66 13.77 -30.35
CA LEU A 386 2.83 14.32 -29.66
C LEU A 386 4.14 13.80 -30.25
N HIS A 387 4.20 12.51 -30.58
CA HIS A 387 5.37 11.91 -31.23
C HIS A 387 5.67 12.56 -32.59
N ASN A 388 4.62 12.94 -33.34
CA ASN A 388 4.73 13.50 -34.68
C ASN A 388 4.51 15.02 -34.73
N ILE A 389 4.62 15.73 -33.59
CA ILE A 389 4.27 17.16 -33.49
C ILE A 389 5.07 18.05 -34.45
N ARG A 390 6.32 17.69 -34.76
CA ARG A 390 7.16 18.44 -35.71
C ARG A 390 6.58 18.43 -37.12
N THR A 391 6.07 17.28 -37.55
CA THR A 391 5.44 17.11 -38.87
C THR A 391 4.13 17.88 -38.94
N ILE A 392 3.35 17.85 -37.87
CA ILE A 392 2.08 18.61 -37.77
C ILE A 392 2.36 20.11 -37.90
N LYS A 393 3.36 20.63 -37.16
CA LYS A 393 3.78 22.03 -37.24
C LYS A 393 4.35 22.41 -38.61
N PHE A 394 5.08 21.51 -39.25
CA PHE A 394 5.64 21.73 -40.58
C PHE A 394 4.54 21.92 -41.63
N TYR A 395 3.46 21.14 -41.55
CA TYR A 395 2.32 21.25 -42.46
C TYR A 395 1.24 22.25 -42.02
N ALA A 396 1.42 22.93 -40.89
CA ALA A 396 0.43 23.81 -40.28
C ALA A 396 -0.94 23.12 -40.07
N TRP A 397 -0.93 21.84 -39.67
CA TRP A 397 -2.14 21.03 -39.48
C TRP A 397 -2.78 21.20 -38.09
N GLU A 398 -2.33 22.14 -37.27
CA GLU A 398 -2.87 22.36 -35.92
C GLU A 398 -4.38 22.64 -35.93
N ASP A 399 -4.85 23.42 -36.90
CA ASP A 399 -6.28 23.74 -37.04
C ASP A 399 -7.12 22.52 -37.42
N VAL A 400 -6.57 21.59 -38.21
CA VAL A 400 -7.26 20.36 -38.62
C VAL A 400 -7.40 19.44 -37.42
N PHE A 401 -6.30 19.18 -36.71
CA PHE A 401 -6.31 18.34 -35.52
C PHE A 401 -7.11 18.95 -34.37
N SER A 402 -7.07 20.28 -34.19
CA SER A 402 -7.84 20.95 -33.12
C SER A 402 -9.35 20.94 -33.38
N LYS A 403 -9.78 21.06 -34.64
CA LYS A 403 -11.19 20.94 -35.01
C LYS A 403 -11.73 19.53 -34.80
N GLU A 404 -10.97 18.50 -35.20
CA GLU A 404 -11.32 17.10 -34.98
C GLU A 404 -11.35 16.73 -33.49
N ASP A 405 -10.43 17.29 -32.70
CA ASP A 405 -10.37 17.10 -31.24
C ASP A 405 -11.54 17.74 -30.49
N SER A 406 -12.07 18.88 -30.94
CA SER A 406 -13.06 19.67 -30.19
C SER A 406 -14.50 19.15 -30.30
N SER A 407 -14.96 18.81 -31.50
CA SER A 407 -16.32 18.29 -31.74
C SER A 407 -16.52 16.88 -31.18
N THR A 408 -15.44 16.10 -31.15
CA THR A 408 -15.41 14.74 -30.62
C THR A 408 -15.16 14.71 -29.09
N ARG A 409 -14.73 15.83 -28.47
CA ARG A 409 -14.29 15.86 -27.06
C ARG A 409 -15.43 15.78 -26.04
N SER A 410 -16.45 16.62 -26.22
CA SER A 410 -17.50 16.85 -25.22
C SER A 410 -18.47 15.68 -25.12
N GLU A 411 -18.84 15.05 -26.23
CA GLU A 411 -19.77 13.92 -26.24
C GLU A 411 -19.11 12.60 -25.84
N LYS A 412 -17.78 12.45 -26.04
CA LYS A 412 -17.10 11.16 -26.00
C LYS A 412 -16.23 10.94 -24.75
N TYR A 413 -15.65 11.99 -24.17
CA TYR A 413 -14.62 11.86 -23.12
C TYR A 413 -15.01 12.42 -21.76
N GLU A 414 -15.94 13.38 -21.70
CA GLU A 414 -16.51 13.71 -20.40
C GLU A 414 -17.32 12.51 -19.92
N PRO A 415 -17.15 12.07 -18.65
CA PRO A 415 -18.13 11.19 -18.05
C PRO A 415 -19.48 11.89 -18.30
N PRO A 416 -20.44 11.23 -18.99
CA PRO A 416 -21.67 11.90 -19.39
C PRO A 416 -22.20 12.66 -18.19
N MET A 417 -22.73 13.87 -18.34
CA MET A 417 -23.29 14.60 -17.20
C MET A 417 -24.24 13.70 -16.39
N VAL A 418 -24.94 12.80 -17.10
CA VAL A 418 -25.72 11.68 -16.57
C VAL A 418 -24.95 10.83 -15.55
N TRP A 419 -23.69 10.44 -15.79
CA TRP A 419 -22.84 9.74 -14.83
C TRP A 419 -22.63 10.54 -13.55
N ARG A 420 -22.21 11.82 -13.67
CA ARG A 420 -21.93 12.68 -12.50
C ARG A 420 -23.20 12.88 -11.68
N VAL A 421 -24.31 13.16 -12.36
CA VAL A 421 -25.64 13.31 -11.76
C VAL A 421 -26.07 12.01 -11.09
N LEU A 422 -25.95 10.87 -11.76
CA LEU A 422 -26.38 9.58 -11.24
C LEU A 422 -25.55 9.11 -10.04
N GLN A 423 -24.25 9.40 -10.04
CA GLN A 423 -23.36 9.14 -8.90
C GLN A 423 -23.65 10.10 -7.73
N PHE A 424 -23.94 11.37 -8.01
CA PHE A 424 -24.40 12.33 -7.00
C PHE A 424 -25.75 11.89 -6.39
N SER A 425 -26.71 11.50 -7.21
CA SER A 425 -28.02 10.99 -6.78
C SER A 425 -27.88 9.73 -5.92
N LEU A 426 -26.94 8.84 -6.24
CA LEU A 426 -26.63 7.67 -5.40
C LEU A 426 -26.11 8.06 -4.02
N ASN A 427 -25.18 9.03 -3.96
CA ASN A 427 -24.67 9.52 -2.68
C ASN A 427 -25.78 10.18 -1.86
N LEU A 428 -26.62 11.00 -2.50
CA LEU A 428 -27.75 11.66 -1.85
C LEU A 428 -28.78 10.65 -1.34
N LEU A 429 -29.10 9.62 -2.13
CA LEU A 429 -29.97 8.52 -1.71
C LEU A 429 -29.37 7.75 -0.52
N SER A 430 -28.05 7.55 -0.50
CA SER A 430 -27.36 6.91 0.63
C SER A 430 -27.49 7.74 1.90
N HIS A 431 -27.31 9.06 1.84
CA HIS A 431 -27.53 9.92 3.00
C HIS A 431 -28.99 9.93 3.46
N ALA A 432 -29.94 10.08 2.53
CA ALA A 432 -31.38 10.11 2.84
C ALA A 432 -31.88 8.79 3.45
N THR A 433 -31.38 7.64 2.98
CA THR A 433 -31.81 6.33 3.51
C THR A 433 -31.38 6.11 4.95
N ALA A 434 -30.24 6.66 5.38
CA ALA A 434 -29.86 6.65 6.78
C ALA A 434 -30.88 7.43 7.63
N GLU A 435 -31.24 8.65 7.24
CA GLU A 435 -32.19 9.50 7.97
C GLU A 435 -33.63 8.93 7.97
N VAL A 436 -34.08 8.35 6.86
CA VAL A 436 -35.39 7.69 6.81
C VAL A 436 -35.40 6.45 7.69
N SER A 437 -34.31 5.68 7.68
CA SER A 437 -34.19 4.48 8.50
C SER A 437 -34.17 4.80 10.00
N THR A 438 -33.52 5.89 10.42
CA THR A 438 -33.53 6.34 11.81
C THR A 438 -34.92 6.81 12.21
N ALA A 439 -35.57 7.64 11.38
CA ALA A 439 -36.92 8.12 11.63
C ALA A 439 -37.93 6.97 11.79
N LEU A 440 -37.90 5.97 10.89
CA LEU A 440 -38.79 4.81 10.94
C LEU A 440 -38.57 3.96 12.20
N ALA A 441 -37.30 3.71 12.54
CA ALA A 441 -36.97 2.92 13.71
C ALA A 441 -37.31 3.63 15.03
N ILE A 442 -37.11 4.96 15.11
CA ILE A 442 -37.53 5.77 16.25
C ILE A 442 -39.06 5.79 16.33
N THR A 443 -39.76 6.01 15.22
CA THR A 443 -41.23 6.05 15.18
C THR A 443 -41.83 4.72 15.62
N SER A 444 -41.30 3.60 15.09
CA SER A 444 -41.70 2.26 15.51
C SER A 444 -41.47 2.00 17.00
N TYR A 445 -40.45 2.64 17.58
CA TYR A 445 -40.15 2.53 19.00
C TYR A 445 -41.13 3.39 19.82
N ILE A 446 -41.40 4.64 19.42
CA ILE A 446 -42.34 5.55 20.12
C ILE A 446 -43.73 4.93 20.17
N THR A 447 -44.18 4.32 19.08
CA THR A 447 -45.54 3.76 18.98
C THR A 447 -45.76 2.49 19.79
N THR A 448 -44.70 1.79 20.22
CA THR A 448 -44.83 0.54 20.98
C THR A 448 -44.35 0.61 22.42
N THR A 449 -43.44 1.52 22.74
CA THR A 449 -42.95 1.73 24.09
C THR A 449 -43.04 3.22 24.39
N GLU A 450 -44.01 3.60 25.23
CA GLU A 450 -44.33 4.99 25.59
C GLU A 450 -43.16 5.76 26.27
N THR A 451 -42.02 5.10 26.50
CA THR A 451 -40.82 5.72 27.06
C THR A 451 -39.60 5.37 26.21
N ILE A 452 -38.97 6.39 25.62
CA ILE A 452 -37.67 6.26 24.96
C ILE A 452 -36.63 7.01 25.76
N SER A 453 -35.53 6.33 26.11
CA SER A 453 -34.35 7.04 26.58
C SER A 453 -33.65 7.68 25.38
N TYR A 454 -33.30 8.97 25.48
CA TYR A 454 -32.46 9.67 24.49
C TYR A 454 -31.22 8.85 24.06
N LEU A 455 -30.71 8.06 25.00
CA LEU A 455 -29.69 7.05 24.84
C LEU A 455 -29.89 6.10 23.65
N ASP A 456 -31.09 5.52 23.56
CA ASP A 456 -31.42 4.50 22.57
C ASP A 456 -31.55 5.12 21.17
N ILE A 457 -32.04 6.36 21.09
CA ILE A 457 -32.13 7.13 19.85
C ILE A 457 -30.73 7.36 19.27
N THR A 458 -29.78 7.82 20.08
CA THR A 458 -28.41 8.09 19.60
C THR A 458 -27.68 6.83 19.15
N LEU A 459 -27.81 5.71 19.89
CA LEU A 459 -27.26 4.42 19.47
C LEU A 459 -27.80 3.97 18.12
N LEU A 460 -29.11 4.12 17.94
CA LEU A 460 -29.83 3.71 16.76
C LEU A 460 -29.40 4.55 15.55
N GLU A 461 -29.28 5.87 15.70
CA GLU A 461 -28.74 6.77 14.68
C GLU A 461 -27.35 6.35 14.17
N TYR A 462 -26.45 6.01 15.10
CA TYR A 462 -25.08 5.63 14.76
C TYR A 462 -24.97 4.28 14.05
N SER A 463 -25.71 3.27 14.52
CA SER A 463 -25.71 1.93 13.90
C SER A 463 -26.24 2.00 12.47
N ILE A 464 -27.31 2.77 12.26
CA ILE A 464 -27.92 2.96 10.94
C ILE A 464 -26.97 3.65 9.99
N ARG A 465 -26.34 4.74 10.42
CA ARG A 465 -25.37 5.46 9.58
C ARG A 465 -24.16 4.59 9.22
N SER A 466 -23.78 3.64 10.07
CA SER A 466 -22.72 2.66 9.79
C SER A 466 -23.17 1.66 8.72
N LEU A 467 -24.35 1.05 8.92
CA LEU A 467 -25.00 0.13 7.98
C LEU A 467 -25.17 0.74 6.58
N THR A 468 -25.61 2.00 6.50
CA THR A 468 -25.80 2.67 5.20
C THR A 468 -24.49 2.94 4.47
N ARG A 469 -23.41 3.28 5.18
CA ARG A 469 -22.06 3.38 4.57
C ARG A 469 -21.57 2.03 4.06
N PHE A 470 -21.83 0.97 4.81
CA PHE A 470 -21.48 -0.38 4.42
C PHE A 470 -22.21 -0.79 3.14
N THR A 471 -23.53 -0.61 3.07
CA THR A 471 -24.32 -0.97 1.89
C THR A 471 -23.95 -0.17 0.65
N GLY A 472 -23.63 1.13 0.79
CA GLY A 472 -23.07 1.93 -0.31
C GLY A 472 -21.74 1.38 -0.83
N THR A 473 -20.85 0.94 0.06
CA THR A 473 -19.56 0.35 -0.33
C THR A 473 -19.74 -1.02 -1.00
N VAL A 474 -20.67 -1.84 -0.50
CA VAL A 474 -21.02 -3.14 -1.09
C VAL A 474 -21.73 -2.99 -2.43
N ALA A 475 -22.53 -1.93 -2.65
CA ALA A 475 -23.13 -1.65 -3.95
C ALA A 475 -22.06 -1.45 -5.04
N GLY A 476 -20.91 -0.87 -4.69
CA GLY A 476 -19.76 -0.74 -5.58
C GLY A 476 -18.98 -2.04 -5.84
N LEU A 477 -19.17 -3.09 -5.04
CA LEU A 477 -18.38 -4.33 -5.08
C LEU A 477 -18.45 -5.03 -6.44
N ASN A 478 -19.64 -5.10 -7.06
CA ASN A 478 -19.82 -5.77 -8.34
C ASN A 478 -18.97 -5.16 -9.45
N SER A 479 -18.84 -3.83 -9.47
CA SER A 479 -18.00 -3.14 -10.45
C SER A 479 -16.52 -3.48 -10.25
N LYS A 480 -16.05 -3.54 -9.00
CA LYS A 480 -14.67 -3.95 -8.67
C LYS A 480 -14.41 -5.41 -8.99
N LEU A 481 -15.34 -6.30 -8.67
CA LEU A 481 -15.21 -7.74 -8.93
C LEU A 481 -15.12 -8.04 -10.42
N MET A 482 -15.97 -7.40 -11.23
CA MET A 482 -15.92 -7.55 -12.68
C MET A 482 -14.59 -7.06 -13.26
N ARG A 483 -14.13 -5.86 -12.86
CA ARG A 483 -12.81 -5.34 -13.27
C ARG A 483 -11.68 -6.27 -12.85
N PHE A 484 -11.70 -6.74 -11.61
CA PHE A 484 -10.72 -7.68 -11.09
C PHE A 484 -10.67 -8.96 -11.94
N GLN A 485 -11.83 -9.52 -12.31
CA GLN A 485 -11.90 -10.69 -13.19
C GLN A 485 -11.34 -10.39 -14.59
N THR A 486 -11.73 -9.27 -15.20
CA THR A 486 -11.23 -8.85 -16.52
C THR A 486 -9.72 -8.63 -16.51
N TYR A 487 -9.18 -7.94 -15.50
CA TYR A 487 -7.75 -7.67 -15.39
C TYR A 487 -6.95 -8.92 -15.06
N LYS A 488 -7.48 -9.77 -14.17
CA LYS A 488 -6.89 -11.08 -13.90
C LYS A 488 -6.79 -11.89 -15.19
N ALA A 489 -7.88 -11.99 -15.96
CA ALA A 489 -7.87 -12.72 -17.22
C ALA A 489 -6.86 -12.14 -18.21
N TYR A 490 -6.83 -10.83 -18.39
CA TYR A 490 -5.91 -10.14 -19.30
C TYR A 490 -4.43 -10.32 -18.92
N VAL A 491 -4.09 -10.17 -17.62
CA VAL A 491 -2.71 -10.39 -17.15
C VAL A 491 -2.35 -11.88 -17.20
N GLN A 492 -3.29 -12.77 -16.89
CA GLN A 492 -3.07 -14.22 -16.94
C GLN A 492 -2.83 -14.70 -18.38
N GLU A 493 -3.62 -14.23 -19.35
CA GLU A 493 -3.41 -14.51 -20.77
C GLU A 493 -2.01 -14.09 -21.24
N PHE A 494 -1.53 -12.94 -20.76
CA PHE A 494 -0.18 -12.48 -21.05
C PHE A 494 0.92 -13.35 -20.39
N LEU A 495 0.68 -13.86 -19.19
CA LEU A 495 1.62 -14.74 -18.48
C LEU A 495 1.62 -16.18 -19.03
N ASP A 496 0.47 -16.66 -19.51
CA ASP A 496 0.28 -18.01 -20.06
C ASP A 496 0.62 -18.10 -21.54
N ALA A 497 0.77 -16.96 -22.22
CA ALA A 497 1.23 -16.86 -23.58
C ALA A 497 2.49 -17.72 -23.80
N ASP A 498 2.33 -18.85 -24.49
CA ASP A 498 3.45 -19.75 -24.79
C ASP A 498 4.56 -18.96 -25.51
N SER A 499 5.80 -19.23 -25.08
CA SER A 499 6.99 -18.83 -25.81
C SER A 499 6.88 -19.44 -27.20
N ALA A 500 6.67 -18.60 -28.21
CA ALA A 500 6.71 -19.09 -29.59
C ALA A 500 8.03 -19.83 -29.82
N ASN A 501 8.04 -20.79 -30.75
CA ASN A 501 9.30 -21.39 -31.15
C ASN A 501 10.14 -20.29 -31.82
N TYR A 502 11.35 -20.08 -31.32
CA TYR A 502 12.31 -19.15 -31.91
C TYR A 502 13.57 -19.93 -32.29
N ILE A 503 14.40 -19.34 -33.15
CA ILE A 503 15.70 -19.92 -33.52
C ILE A 503 16.51 -20.25 -32.27
N GLU A 504 17.04 -21.47 -32.21
CA GLU A 504 17.89 -21.92 -31.11
C GLU A 504 19.26 -21.21 -31.15
N ARG A 505 19.70 -20.74 -29.98
CA ARG A 505 21.07 -20.23 -29.80
C ARG A 505 21.95 -21.34 -29.25
N SER A 506 22.96 -21.76 -30.00
CA SER A 506 23.95 -22.73 -29.51
C SER A 506 25.21 -22.03 -29.02
N SER A 507 25.72 -22.46 -27.88
CA SER A 507 27.03 -22.05 -27.36
C SER A 507 28.19 -22.87 -27.93
N THR A 508 27.89 -23.98 -28.61
CA THR A 508 28.88 -24.85 -29.24
C THR A 508 29.33 -24.32 -30.59
N THR A 509 30.65 -24.34 -30.82
CA THR A 509 31.31 -24.00 -32.07
C THR A 509 31.08 -25.12 -33.10
N GLY A 510 30.16 -24.91 -34.02
CA GLY A 510 30.01 -25.73 -35.24
C GLY A 510 30.51 -24.97 -36.47
N ASP A 511 30.61 -25.65 -37.62
CA ASP A 511 31.17 -25.10 -38.87
C ASP A 511 30.44 -23.87 -39.45
N SER A 512 29.18 -23.64 -39.10
CA SER A 512 28.37 -22.51 -39.60
C SER A 512 27.91 -21.58 -38.48
N ALA A 513 28.20 -20.28 -38.62
CA ALA A 513 27.75 -19.24 -37.69
C ALA A 513 26.22 -19.08 -37.71
N VAL A 514 25.60 -19.22 -38.89
CA VAL A 514 24.15 -19.27 -39.08
C VAL A 514 23.82 -20.49 -39.93
N GLY A 515 23.00 -21.40 -39.42
CA GLY A 515 22.48 -22.55 -40.16
C GLY A 515 20.96 -22.57 -40.11
N LEU A 516 20.31 -22.46 -41.26
CA LEU A 516 18.86 -22.54 -41.44
C LEU A 516 18.57 -23.66 -42.42
N ASP A 517 17.74 -24.63 -42.03
CA ASP A 517 17.28 -25.70 -42.90
C ASP A 517 15.75 -25.63 -43.01
N GLU A 518 15.25 -25.26 -44.20
CA GLU A 518 13.82 -25.11 -44.54
C GLU A 518 12.99 -24.30 -43.52
N CYS A 519 13.56 -23.24 -42.97
CA CYS A 519 12.92 -22.45 -41.92
C CYS A 519 11.81 -21.54 -42.48
N ILE A 520 10.61 -21.62 -41.90
CA ILE A 520 9.48 -20.73 -42.18
C ILE A 520 9.25 -19.84 -40.96
N PHE A 521 9.32 -18.52 -41.18
CA PHE A 521 9.07 -17.53 -40.13
C PHE A 521 7.77 -16.78 -40.38
N SER A 522 7.06 -16.36 -39.33
CA SER A 522 5.85 -15.53 -39.46
C SER A 522 5.62 -14.61 -38.26
N TRP A 523 5.18 -13.37 -38.51
CA TRP A 523 4.81 -12.39 -37.46
C TRP A 523 3.43 -12.65 -36.82
N GLY A 524 2.69 -13.65 -37.28
CA GLY A 524 1.36 -14.02 -36.79
C GLY A 524 0.78 -15.20 -37.58
N ALA A 525 -0.50 -15.52 -37.38
CA ALA A 525 -1.17 -16.52 -38.21
C ALA A 525 -1.27 -16.01 -39.67
N ASP A 526 -0.42 -16.59 -40.54
CA ASP A 526 -0.45 -16.60 -42.01
C ASP A 526 -0.40 -15.29 -42.81
N THR A 527 -0.29 -14.11 -42.20
CA THR A 527 -0.39 -12.83 -42.93
C THR A 527 0.94 -12.22 -43.38
N TYR A 528 2.04 -12.48 -42.67
CA TYR A 528 3.36 -11.91 -42.98
C TYR A 528 4.46 -12.96 -42.77
N SER A 529 4.46 -13.99 -43.62
CA SER A 529 5.42 -15.09 -43.58
C SER A 529 6.58 -14.90 -44.56
N LEU A 530 7.75 -15.40 -44.17
CA LEU A 530 8.86 -15.62 -45.10
C LEU A 530 8.69 -16.99 -45.74
N ALA A 531 9.01 -17.10 -47.04
CA ALA A 531 9.12 -18.40 -47.71
C ALA A 531 10.15 -19.29 -47.00
N PRO A 532 10.12 -20.62 -47.19
CA PRO A 532 11.11 -21.52 -46.59
C PRO A 532 12.53 -21.10 -46.96
N ILE A 533 13.37 -20.85 -45.96
CA ILE A 533 14.77 -20.41 -46.14
C ILE A 533 15.71 -21.53 -45.73
N THR A 534 16.59 -21.91 -46.66
CA THR A 534 17.74 -22.79 -46.40
C THR A 534 19.01 -22.00 -46.67
N LEU A 535 19.82 -21.77 -45.63
CA LEU A 535 21.02 -20.94 -45.69
C LEU A 535 22.08 -21.41 -44.70
N ARG A 536 23.35 -21.41 -45.13
CA ARG A 536 24.51 -21.67 -44.27
C ARG A 536 25.56 -20.58 -44.45
N ILE A 537 25.87 -19.86 -43.38
CA ILE A 537 26.90 -18.81 -43.34
C ILE A 537 28.05 -19.29 -42.45
N LYS A 538 29.30 -19.24 -42.94
CA LYS A 538 30.47 -19.63 -42.15
C LYS A 538 30.95 -18.46 -41.28
N ALA A 539 31.68 -18.78 -40.22
CA ALA A 539 32.31 -17.75 -39.40
C ALA A 539 33.37 -16.98 -40.21
N GLY A 540 33.31 -15.64 -40.18
CA GLY A 540 34.22 -14.75 -40.92
C GLY A 540 33.69 -14.30 -42.28
N ASP A 541 32.56 -14.82 -42.76
CA ASP A 541 31.97 -14.41 -44.04
C ASP A 541 31.36 -13.00 -43.96
N PHE A 542 31.68 -12.16 -44.95
CA PHE A 542 30.97 -10.89 -45.18
C PHE A 542 29.81 -11.13 -46.17
N VAL A 543 28.59 -11.20 -45.65
CA VAL A 543 27.39 -11.51 -46.44
C VAL A 543 26.55 -10.26 -46.68
N THR A 544 26.18 -10.02 -47.94
CA THR A 544 25.29 -8.91 -48.33
C THR A 544 23.92 -9.44 -48.76
N ILE A 545 22.84 -8.83 -48.27
CA ILE A 545 21.46 -9.20 -48.59
C ILE A 545 20.83 -8.10 -49.45
N VAL A 546 20.42 -8.44 -50.67
CA VAL A 546 19.78 -7.52 -51.62
C VAL A 546 18.39 -7.98 -52.01
N GLY A 547 17.52 -7.05 -52.39
CA GLY A 547 16.15 -7.36 -52.81
C GLY A 547 15.26 -6.12 -52.85
N ARG A 548 14.09 -6.24 -53.48
CA ARG A 548 13.11 -5.14 -53.62
C ARG A 548 12.61 -4.62 -52.26
N ILE A 549 12.11 -3.38 -52.20
CA ILE A 549 11.45 -2.85 -50.98
C ILE A 549 10.26 -3.78 -50.65
N GLY A 550 10.11 -4.14 -49.37
CA GLY A 550 9.05 -5.07 -48.93
C GLY A 550 9.37 -6.56 -49.15
N SER A 551 10.54 -6.93 -49.67
CA SER A 551 10.91 -8.34 -49.90
C SER A 551 11.25 -9.15 -48.62
N GLY A 552 10.99 -8.61 -47.42
CA GLY A 552 11.24 -9.31 -46.16
C GLY A 552 12.67 -9.25 -45.60
N LYS A 553 13.58 -8.43 -46.15
CA LYS A 553 14.99 -8.33 -45.66
C LYS A 553 15.10 -8.02 -44.16
N SER A 554 14.38 -7.01 -43.69
CA SER A 554 14.39 -6.65 -42.26
C SER A 554 13.75 -7.75 -41.41
N SER A 555 12.67 -8.38 -41.90
CA SER A 555 12.05 -9.52 -41.23
C SER A 555 13.01 -10.71 -41.10
N PHE A 556 13.84 -10.95 -42.10
CA PHE A 556 14.87 -11.99 -42.06
C PHE A 556 15.95 -11.71 -41.00
N LEU A 557 16.41 -10.46 -40.87
CA LEU A 557 17.32 -10.07 -39.79
C LEU A 557 16.67 -10.23 -38.41
N SER A 558 15.40 -9.84 -38.26
CA SER A 558 14.62 -10.08 -37.03
C SER A 558 14.46 -11.58 -36.72
N ALA A 559 14.33 -12.43 -37.75
CA ALA A 559 14.31 -13.88 -37.57
C ALA A 559 15.64 -14.39 -37.00
N ILE A 560 16.78 -13.99 -37.58
CA ILE A 560 18.13 -14.33 -37.07
C ILE A 560 18.34 -13.84 -35.64
N CYS A 561 17.85 -12.65 -35.31
CA CYS A 561 17.92 -12.11 -33.94
C CYS A 561 17.05 -12.89 -32.93
N GLY A 562 16.09 -13.68 -33.44
CA GLY A 562 15.13 -14.45 -32.66
C GLY A 562 13.93 -13.63 -32.19
N GLU A 563 13.55 -12.58 -32.93
CA GLU A 563 12.35 -11.78 -32.67
C GLU A 563 11.13 -12.28 -33.47
N MET A 564 11.36 -12.84 -34.66
CA MET A 564 10.31 -13.41 -35.50
C MET A 564 10.11 -14.90 -35.15
N PRO A 565 8.89 -15.34 -34.82
CA PRO A 565 8.57 -16.75 -34.54
C PRO A 565 8.92 -17.68 -35.71
N LEU A 566 9.47 -18.85 -35.38
CA LEU A 566 9.71 -19.98 -36.26
C LEU A 566 8.48 -20.89 -36.26
N THR A 567 7.81 -21.01 -37.41
CA THR A 567 6.62 -21.86 -37.58
C THR A 567 6.99 -23.30 -37.94
N SER A 568 8.02 -23.48 -38.77
CA SER A 568 8.49 -24.79 -39.25
C SER A 568 9.98 -24.73 -39.61
N GLY A 569 10.65 -25.88 -39.63
CA GLY A 569 12.09 -26.02 -39.92
C GLY A 569 12.98 -25.97 -38.68
N GLN A 570 14.30 -26.05 -38.88
CA GLN A 570 15.29 -25.99 -37.81
C GLN A 570 16.35 -24.95 -38.12
N GLY A 571 16.53 -24.00 -37.19
CA GLY A 571 17.50 -22.93 -37.31
C GLY A 571 18.41 -22.85 -36.08
N ARG A 572 19.69 -22.56 -36.31
CA ARG A 572 20.70 -22.37 -35.27
C ARG A 572 21.55 -21.14 -35.57
N VAL A 573 21.77 -20.31 -34.56
CA VAL A 573 22.72 -19.20 -34.59
C VAL A 573 23.73 -19.37 -33.46
N GLN A 574 25.01 -19.22 -33.80
CA GLN A 574 26.12 -19.35 -32.85
C GLN A 574 26.58 -17.99 -32.32
N GLY A 575 26.88 -17.92 -31.03
CA GLY A 575 27.54 -16.76 -30.41
C GLY A 575 26.62 -15.59 -30.06
N ARG A 576 27.22 -14.40 -29.95
CA ARG A 576 26.54 -13.12 -29.64
C ARG A 576 26.22 -12.38 -30.94
N ILE A 577 25.09 -11.68 -30.96
CA ILE A 577 24.63 -10.89 -32.11
C ILE A 577 24.70 -9.42 -31.75
N GLY A 578 25.42 -8.62 -32.55
CA GLY A 578 25.26 -7.17 -32.60
C GLY A 578 24.20 -6.81 -33.64
N TYR A 579 23.29 -5.90 -33.32
CA TYR A 579 22.18 -5.54 -34.20
C TYR A 579 22.03 -4.03 -34.31
N VAL A 580 22.01 -3.53 -35.55
CA VAL A 580 21.82 -2.13 -35.87
C VAL A 580 20.47 -1.98 -36.59
N GLU A 581 19.54 -1.29 -35.96
CA GLU A 581 18.20 -1.06 -36.50
C GLU A 581 18.21 -0.05 -37.67
N GLN A 582 17.29 -0.23 -38.62
CA GLN A 582 17.07 0.74 -39.70
C GLN A 582 16.71 2.14 -39.17
N LYS A 583 15.98 2.21 -38.05
CA LYS A 583 15.68 3.44 -37.32
C LYS A 583 16.24 3.29 -35.91
N PRO A 584 17.44 3.81 -35.62
CA PRO A 584 18.11 3.54 -34.36
C PRO A 584 17.38 4.16 -33.17
N TRP A 585 17.16 3.36 -32.14
CA TRP A 585 16.74 3.84 -30.83
C TRP A 585 17.94 4.37 -30.03
N ILE A 586 17.80 5.60 -29.53
CA ILE A 586 18.83 6.30 -28.75
C ILE A 586 18.31 6.50 -27.32
N MET A 587 19.10 6.04 -26.35
CA MET A 587 18.82 6.13 -24.93
C MET A 587 18.94 7.59 -24.47
N ASN A 588 18.05 8.00 -23.56
CA ASN A 588 18.13 9.30 -22.90
C ASN A 588 19.24 9.32 -21.83
N ALA A 589 20.50 9.30 -22.29
CA ALA A 589 21.70 9.24 -21.48
C ALA A 589 22.84 10.01 -22.17
N THR A 590 24.06 9.91 -21.64
CA THR A 590 25.24 10.51 -22.28
C THR A 590 25.55 9.83 -23.61
N PHE A 591 26.34 10.48 -24.46
CA PHE A 591 26.86 9.86 -25.68
C PHE A 591 27.67 8.60 -25.35
N ARG A 592 28.55 8.66 -24.35
CA ARG A 592 29.31 7.52 -23.84
C ARG A 592 28.43 6.34 -23.44
N ASP A 593 27.37 6.59 -22.66
CA ASP A 593 26.45 5.52 -22.22
C ASP A 593 25.70 4.86 -23.38
N ASN A 594 25.40 5.62 -24.43
CA ASN A 594 24.74 5.11 -25.63
C ASN A 594 25.62 4.17 -26.46
N VAL A 595 26.94 4.42 -26.46
CA VAL A 595 27.94 3.55 -27.09
C VAL A 595 28.20 2.31 -26.22
N LEU A 596 28.40 2.49 -24.91
CA LEU A 596 28.74 1.38 -24.01
C LEU A 596 27.58 0.41 -23.74
N MET A 597 26.32 0.89 -23.72
CA MET A 597 25.14 0.08 -23.39
C MET A 597 25.26 -0.75 -22.10
N GLY A 598 25.98 -0.22 -21.10
CA GLY A 598 26.22 -0.86 -19.81
C GLY A 598 27.45 -1.79 -19.77
N ALA A 599 28.28 -1.83 -20.81
CA ALA A 599 29.61 -2.43 -20.76
C ALA A 599 30.60 -1.56 -19.97
N ASP A 600 31.68 -2.18 -19.49
CA ASP A 600 32.76 -1.48 -18.80
C ASP A 600 33.47 -0.49 -19.74
N PHE A 601 33.89 0.65 -19.20
CA PHE A 601 34.55 1.69 -20.00
C PHE A 601 36.05 1.36 -20.18
N ASP A 602 36.41 0.95 -21.39
CA ASP A 602 37.78 0.90 -21.89
C ASP A 602 38.03 2.10 -22.80
N GLU A 603 38.84 3.05 -22.33
CA GLU A 603 39.09 4.31 -23.02
C GLU A 603 39.73 4.12 -24.40
N ALA A 604 40.68 3.19 -24.53
CA ALA A 604 41.41 2.98 -25.78
C ALA A 604 40.49 2.37 -26.85
N TYR A 605 39.73 1.34 -26.47
CA TYR A 605 38.77 0.71 -27.36
C TYR A 605 37.61 1.65 -27.72
N PHE A 606 37.12 2.42 -26.76
CA PHE A 606 36.05 3.39 -26.98
C PHE A 606 36.43 4.42 -28.06
N TRP A 607 37.59 5.07 -27.92
CA TRP A 607 38.02 6.08 -28.91
C TRP A 607 38.36 5.47 -30.26
N GLN A 608 38.88 4.23 -30.28
CA GLN A 608 39.08 3.50 -31.54
C GLN A 608 37.77 3.28 -32.29
N VAL A 609 36.70 2.88 -31.59
CA VAL A 609 35.37 2.66 -32.19
C VAL A 609 34.74 3.98 -32.65
N VAL A 610 34.85 5.04 -31.83
CA VAL A 610 34.33 6.37 -32.16
C VAL A 610 35.00 6.95 -33.40
N ASP A 611 36.32 6.79 -33.52
CA ASP A 611 37.08 7.22 -34.70
C ASP A 611 36.74 6.38 -35.93
N ALA A 612 36.66 5.06 -35.80
CA ALA A 612 36.24 4.15 -36.87
C ALA A 612 34.83 4.45 -37.41
N CYS A 613 33.93 4.94 -36.54
CA CYS A 613 32.59 5.40 -36.92
C CYS A 613 32.54 6.85 -37.40
N ALA A 614 33.69 7.54 -37.53
CA ALA A 614 33.81 8.94 -37.92
C ALA A 614 33.01 9.91 -37.02
N LEU A 615 32.88 9.61 -35.73
CA LEU A 615 32.15 10.42 -34.75
C LEU A 615 33.07 11.35 -33.94
N ALA A 616 34.40 11.20 -34.04
CA ALA A 616 35.36 11.97 -33.23
C ALA A 616 35.17 13.50 -33.36
N THR A 617 34.99 14.00 -34.59
CA THR A 617 34.74 15.41 -34.86
C THR A 617 33.37 15.87 -34.35
N ASP A 618 32.34 15.03 -34.42
CA ASP A 618 31.02 15.34 -33.86
C ASP A 618 31.10 15.48 -32.33
N VAL A 619 31.81 14.56 -31.67
CA VAL A 619 31.98 14.56 -30.22
C VAL A 619 32.74 15.79 -29.74
N GLN A 620 33.76 16.25 -30.47
CA GLN A 620 34.49 17.48 -30.15
C GLN A 620 33.61 18.74 -30.21
N LEU A 621 32.58 18.75 -31.05
CA LEU A 621 31.64 19.87 -31.17
C LEU A 621 30.56 19.86 -30.08
N PHE A 622 30.40 18.75 -29.34
CA PHE A 622 29.42 18.68 -28.28
C PHE A 622 29.86 19.49 -27.05
N PRO A 623 28.93 20.19 -26.34
CA PRO A 623 29.28 21.07 -25.23
C PRO A 623 30.06 20.41 -24.09
N SER A 624 29.83 19.11 -23.84
CA SER A 624 30.50 18.33 -22.80
C SER A 624 31.22 17.11 -23.38
N GLY A 625 31.61 17.16 -24.66
CA GLY A 625 32.26 16.04 -25.33
C GLY A 625 31.40 14.77 -25.30
N ASP A 626 32.02 13.63 -24.96
CA ASP A 626 31.38 12.32 -24.87
C ASP A 626 30.43 12.16 -23.68
N LEU A 627 30.51 13.05 -22.68
CA LEU A 627 29.57 13.13 -21.55
C LEU A 627 28.32 13.95 -21.86
N THR A 628 28.16 14.44 -23.09
CA THR A 628 27.00 15.24 -23.49
C THR A 628 25.71 14.42 -23.44
N MET A 629 24.69 14.98 -22.78
CA MET A 629 23.35 14.41 -22.74
C MET A 629 22.66 14.53 -24.10
N ILE A 630 22.32 13.38 -24.70
CA ILE A 630 21.77 13.31 -26.05
C ILE A 630 20.24 13.56 -26.09
N GLY A 631 19.56 13.36 -24.96
CA GLY A 631 18.10 13.56 -24.84
C GLY A 631 17.28 12.38 -25.36
N THR A 632 15.96 12.40 -25.12
CA THR A 632 15.04 11.34 -25.56
C THR A 632 15.04 11.18 -27.08
N ASN A 633 15.18 9.95 -27.58
CA ASN A 633 15.25 9.62 -29.02
C ASN A 633 16.32 10.42 -29.81
N GLY A 634 17.35 10.92 -29.13
CA GLY A 634 18.43 11.71 -29.73
C GLY A 634 17.96 12.98 -30.42
N VAL A 635 17.06 13.75 -29.79
CA VAL A 635 16.57 15.02 -30.32
C VAL A 635 17.69 15.98 -30.74
N ASN A 636 18.86 15.89 -30.09
CA ASN A 636 20.03 16.74 -30.34
C ASN A 636 20.94 16.26 -31.49
N LEU A 637 20.68 15.10 -32.08
CA LEU A 637 21.52 14.50 -33.11
C LEU A 637 20.90 14.60 -34.51
N SER A 638 21.74 14.79 -35.52
CA SER A 638 21.34 14.64 -36.92
C SER A 638 21.02 13.18 -37.26
N GLY A 639 20.28 12.94 -38.34
CA GLY A 639 19.95 11.56 -38.77
C GLY A 639 21.20 10.70 -39.03
N GLY A 640 22.23 11.28 -39.64
CA GLY A 640 23.51 10.60 -39.90
C GLY A 640 24.29 10.32 -38.61
N GLN A 641 24.30 11.24 -37.65
CA GLN A 641 24.91 11.02 -36.34
C GLN A 641 24.22 9.89 -35.57
N LYS A 642 22.88 9.82 -35.63
CA LYS A 642 22.13 8.72 -34.99
C LYS A 642 22.49 7.35 -35.58
N ALA A 643 22.60 7.27 -36.91
CA ALA A 643 22.97 6.03 -37.59
C ALA A 643 24.39 5.59 -37.21
N ARG A 644 25.36 6.51 -37.20
CA ARG A 644 26.74 6.22 -36.82
C ARG A 644 26.87 5.87 -35.33
N LEU A 645 26.14 6.56 -34.45
CA LEU A 645 26.09 6.23 -33.02
C LEU A 645 25.55 4.82 -32.78
N ALA A 646 24.51 4.41 -33.52
CA ALA A 646 23.98 3.06 -33.42
C ALA A 646 24.88 1.99 -34.03
N LEU A 647 25.77 2.35 -34.96
CA LEU A 647 26.81 1.46 -35.49
C LEU A 647 27.99 1.33 -34.51
N ALA A 648 28.30 2.38 -33.76
CA ALA A 648 29.35 2.37 -32.73
C ALA A 648 28.98 1.52 -31.50
N ARG A 649 27.67 1.37 -31.26
CA ARG A 649 27.10 0.47 -30.25
C ARG A 649 27.24 -0.99 -30.69
#